data_AF-A0A364N1Y0-F1
#
_entry.id   AF-A0A364N1Y0-F1
#
_cell.length_a   1.000
_cell.length_b   1.000
_cell.length_c   1.000
_cell.angle_alpha   90.00
_cell.angle_beta   90.00
_cell.angle_gamma   90.00
#
_symmetry.space_group_name_H-M   'P 1'
#
loop_
_entity.id
_entity.type
_entity.pdbx_description
1 polymer ?
#
loop_
_entity_poly.entity_id
_entity_poly.type
_entity_poly.pdbx_seq_one_letter_code
_entity_poly.pdbx_strand_id
1 'polypeptide(L)'
;MAPSRVATVWRLCVLLPLLLFAFATTSSASNTALPDSQATNPPVYEPENQKVVHLPPAHLSSPTTTEASETWSSDAPTSTLSYSPVEANILHDLHSALSTMQDHYFAVWLGKYTSAIDWTAAVMSTYVSATLSTLSHSLSYTMPGTFDKDRKLDVEAQMVENEINKYFAQTTAYYFGEDHFAIRMQAFDDILWVVLGWLEASMFIESHSASHYTPKGWHASQFIPAFSHRARVFYELAEKGWDWRLCGGGMTWNPRLLPYKNAITNQLFISASISMYLHFPGDENCSPFLSQYDAAKPRREQLYGDCEGGSRGRYDPVYLANAVNGYAWLKGSGMLNDQGLYTDGFHIGGYRTNHSKTTCDERNEMVYTYNQGVVLSGLRGLWEATGQTSYLEDGHELVRNVIRATGWTNPSLRSTPSFSSHRSAKRDDKTPDQKEEMVFPNNWAGLGSNGILTELCDPTGYCSQNGQTFKGIFFHHLTAFCELLPARPARPGRTHAATREVAMLHANSCREYTAWVVHNGQAALRTRNEDGRFGSWWGVPFGTDPVKPLGQRSQAGSGMDAEMALPENATDYRNAFASGSNDYDDMYTDTESIASSTFSTSSSSSSSSNDFAGTASPKRKTHDLNDRGRGRTVETQGSGVSVVRAMWTFLRRAEGGDVDWSV
;
A
#
# COMPACT_ATOMS: atom_id res chain seq x y z
N MET A 1 -62.24 15.29 35.33
CA MET A 1 -62.77 16.66 35.40
C MET A 1 -61.60 17.61 35.58
N ALA A 2 -61.32 18.43 34.56
CA ALA A 2 -60.55 19.68 34.72
C ALA A 2 -61.56 20.80 35.06
N PRO A 3 -61.14 21.95 35.64
CA PRO A 3 -60.68 23.07 34.78
C PRO A 3 -59.64 24.08 35.36
N SER A 4 -58.97 24.79 34.42
CA SER A 4 -58.51 26.22 34.33
C SER A 4 -57.72 26.93 35.48
N ARG A 5 -56.47 27.45 35.27
CA ARG A 5 -55.99 28.74 34.65
C ARG A 5 -56.32 30.00 35.51
N VAL A 6 -55.52 31.04 35.81
CA VAL A 6 -54.50 31.94 35.14
C VAL A 6 -53.76 32.73 36.30
N ALA A 7 -52.46 33.10 36.32
CA ALA A 7 -51.83 34.36 35.81
C ALA A 7 -50.38 34.48 36.37
N THR A 8 -49.26 34.57 35.62
CA THR A 8 -48.59 35.70 34.90
C THR A 8 -47.41 36.32 35.69
N VAL A 9 -46.33 36.70 34.98
CA VAL A 9 -45.13 37.52 35.36
C VAL A 9 -43.95 36.66 35.91
N TRP A 10 -42.84 36.35 35.21
CA TRP A 10 -41.90 37.18 34.44
C TRP A 10 -41.09 36.34 33.41
N ARG A 11 -41.11 36.76 32.14
CA ARG A 11 -40.05 36.57 31.14
C ARG A 11 -39.83 37.95 30.53
N LEU A 12 -38.60 38.48 30.57
CA LEU A 12 -37.99 39.49 29.67
C LEU A 12 -36.81 40.15 30.39
N CYS A 13 -35.75 40.47 29.63
CA CYS A 13 -34.44 41.04 30.01
C CYS A 13 -33.32 40.00 30.17
N VAL A 14 -32.25 39.90 29.37
CA VAL A 14 -31.78 40.59 28.16
C VAL A 14 -30.76 39.63 27.52
N LEU A 15 -30.95 39.29 26.25
CA LEU A 15 -29.84 38.97 25.34
C LEU A 15 -29.52 40.27 24.58
N LEU A 16 -28.23 40.53 24.35
CA LEU A 16 -27.60 41.60 23.55
C LEU A 16 -27.61 43.01 24.18
N PRO A 17 -26.44 43.68 24.31
CA PRO A 17 -25.42 43.86 23.25
C PRO A 17 -23.98 43.48 23.71
N LEU A 18 -23.09 42.92 22.88
CA LEU A 18 -22.39 43.47 21.70
C LEU A 18 -21.58 44.76 21.96
N LEU A 19 -20.27 44.64 21.68
CA LEU A 19 -19.39 45.67 21.12
C LEU A 19 -19.02 46.88 21.99
N LEU A 20 -17.77 47.34 21.84
CA LEU A 20 -17.04 48.41 22.56
C LEU A 20 -16.28 47.85 23.78
N PHE A 21 -14.98 47.53 23.72
CA PHE A 21 -13.91 48.46 23.36
C PHE A 21 -12.70 47.71 22.77
N ALA A 22 -12.31 48.12 21.58
CA ALA A 22 -11.00 47.88 21.04
C ALA A 22 -10.13 49.13 21.28
N PHE A 23 -8.82 48.87 21.38
CA PHE A 23 -7.69 49.78 21.13
C PHE A 23 -7.27 50.86 22.14
N ALA A 24 -5.94 50.97 22.20
CA ALA A 24 -5.09 52.14 22.53
C ALA A 24 -4.69 52.30 24.01
N THR A 25 -3.45 52.60 24.40
CA THR A 25 -2.13 52.76 23.75
C THR A 25 -1.12 53.07 24.86
N THR A 26 0.15 52.74 24.62
CA THR A 26 1.38 53.47 25.05
C THR A 26 1.77 53.62 26.54
N SER A 27 2.90 52.98 26.84
CA SER A 27 4.20 53.57 27.26
C SER A 27 4.28 54.59 28.40
N SER A 28 5.12 54.29 29.39
CA SER A 28 6.20 55.13 29.98
C SER A 28 6.73 54.48 31.28
N ALA A 29 8.00 54.54 31.70
CA ALA A 29 9.22 55.13 31.16
C ALA A 29 10.45 54.78 32.05
N SER A 30 11.61 54.63 31.39
CA SER A 30 12.97 55.14 31.69
C SER A 30 13.71 54.79 33.01
N ASN A 31 14.90 54.16 33.03
CA ASN A 31 16.26 54.52 32.54
C ASN A 31 17.06 55.50 33.42
N THR A 32 18.26 55.05 33.87
CA THR A 32 19.61 55.71 33.89
C THR A 32 20.65 54.74 34.53
N ALA A 33 21.63 54.14 33.82
CA ALA A 33 22.94 54.60 33.28
C ALA A 33 24.08 54.74 34.34
N LEU A 34 25.04 53.79 34.45
CA LEU A 34 26.45 53.69 33.90
C LEU A 34 27.56 54.31 34.82
N PRO A 35 28.89 53.97 34.76
CA PRO A 35 29.70 53.50 33.60
C PRO A 35 30.86 52.46 33.83
N ASP A 36 31.51 52.14 32.69
CA ASP A 36 32.70 51.34 32.31
C ASP A 36 33.96 51.25 33.23
N SER A 37 34.66 50.10 33.24
CA SER A 37 35.83 49.85 32.35
C SER A 37 36.67 48.57 32.67
N GLN A 38 37.21 47.98 31.59
CA GLN A 38 38.40 47.10 31.45
C GLN A 38 38.34 45.56 31.59
N ALA A 39 38.20 44.93 30.41
CA ALA A 39 39.05 43.90 29.78
C ALA A 39 39.64 42.72 30.60
N THR A 40 39.25 41.50 30.25
CA THR A 40 40.11 40.35 29.85
C THR A 40 39.24 39.12 29.49
N ASN A 41 39.60 38.42 28.40
CA ASN A 41 39.07 37.14 27.90
C ASN A 41 40.31 36.34 27.41
N PRO A 42 40.30 35.01 27.14
CA PRO A 42 39.28 33.94 27.28
C PRO A 42 39.90 32.64 27.94
N PRO A 43 39.48 31.35 27.74
CA PRO A 43 39.37 30.65 26.44
C PRO A 43 38.16 29.71 26.23
N VAL A 44 37.82 29.56 24.95
CA VAL A 44 36.96 28.54 24.33
C VAL A 44 37.84 27.32 23.99
N TYR A 45 37.31 26.11 24.20
CA TYR A 45 37.99 24.83 23.98
C TYR A 45 37.79 24.33 22.54
N GLU A 46 38.89 24.11 21.81
CA GLU A 46 38.98 23.40 20.52
C GLU A 46 39.32 21.91 20.75
N PRO A 47 38.81 20.97 19.92
CA PRO A 47 39.34 19.61 19.85
C PRO A 47 40.44 19.47 18.78
N GLU A 48 41.66 19.14 19.22
CA GLU A 48 42.78 18.67 18.40
C GLU A 48 42.56 17.22 17.94
N ASN A 49 42.56 16.95 16.62
CA ASN A 49 43.59 16.14 15.95
C ASN A 49 43.20 15.80 14.51
N GLN A 50 43.73 16.61 13.60
CA GLN A 50 43.87 16.36 12.17
C GLN A 50 45.34 16.03 11.90
N LYS A 51 45.66 14.87 11.31
CA LYS A 51 46.80 14.69 10.37
C LYS A 51 46.66 13.38 9.59
N VAL A 52 46.12 13.43 8.37
CA VAL A 52 46.73 12.77 7.19
C VAL A 52 46.44 13.64 5.95
N VAL A 53 47.46 13.76 5.12
CA VAL A 53 47.73 14.72 4.06
C VAL A 53 46.84 14.51 2.81
N HIS A 54 46.28 15.59 2.27
CA HIS A 54 45.73 15.65 0.91
C HIS A 54 46.84 15.98 -0.10
N LEU A 55 46.98 15.18 -1.15
CA LEU A 55 47.70 15.51 -2.38
C LEU A 55 46.72 15.37 -3.57
N PRO A 56 46.66 16.33 -4.51
CA PRO A 56 45.76 16.29 -5.67
C PRO A 56 46.33 15.42 -6.82
N PRO A 57 45.49 14.85 -7.71
CA PRO A 57 45.98 14.00 -8.79
C PRO A 57 46.53 14.84 -9.95
N ALA A 58 47.76 14.51 -10.36
CA ALA A 58 48.38 14.99 -11.59
C ALA A 58 47.98 14.10 -12.78
N HIS A 59 47.63 14.75 -13.89
CA HIS A 59 47.63 14.16 -15.22
C HIS A 59 49.03 13.65 -15.58
N LEU A 60 49.14 12.46 -16.20
CA LEU A 60 49.91 12.25 -17.43
C LEU A 60 49.74 10.81 -18.00
N SER A 61 49.31 10.77 -19.26
CA SER A 61 49.74 9.90 -20.39
C SER A 61 49.85 8.37 -20.27
N SER A 62 49.17 7.72 -21.23
CA SER A 62 49.30 6.34 -21.70
C SER A 62 50.75 5.93 -22.05
N PRO A 63 51.02 4.61 -22.03
CA PRO A 63 51.58 3.99 -23.23
C PRO A 63 51.00 2.61 -23.59
N THR A 64 51.36 2.22 -24.79
CA THR A 64 50.88 1.17 -25.70
C THR A 64 51.33 -0.25 -25.32
N THR A 65 50.46 -1.22 -25.58
CA THR A 65 50.64 -2.62 -26.05
C THR A 65 51.93 -3.40 -25.75
N THR A 66 51.77 -4.58 -25.13
CA THR A 66 52.31 -5.86 -25.65
C THR A 66 51.60 -7.08 -25.06
N GLU A 67 51.37 -8.07 -25.91
CA GLU A 67 50.89 -9.43 -25.63
C GLU A 67 51.86 -10.22 -24.75
N ALA A 68 51.35 -11.07 -23.86
CA ALA A 68 51.99 -12.34 -23.48
C ALA A 68 50.95 -13.27 -22.85
N SER A 69 50.85 -14.48 -23.43
CA SER A 69 50.06 -15.58 -22.90
C SER A 69 50.78 -16.22 -21.71
N GLU A 70 50.05 -16.60 -20.67
CA GLU A 70 50.44 -17.73 -19.83
C GLU A 70 49.22 -18.27 -19.07
N THR A 71 48.75 -19.43 -19.53
CA THR A 71 47.93 -20.39 -18.79
C THR A 71 48.51 -20.66 -17.41
N TRP A 72 47.69 -20.81 -16.37
CA TRP A 72 47.81 -21.82 -15.29
C TRP A 72 46.43 -22.10 -14.68
N SER A 73 46.11 -23.38 -14.60
CA SER A 73 44.94 -23.96 -13.94
C SER A 73 45.14 -23.99 -12.42
N SER A 74 44.11 -23.60 -11.69
CA SER A 74 43.89 -24.01 -10.30
C SER A 74 42.40 -24.18 -10.06
N ASP A 75 42.00 -25.44 -9.86
CA ASP A 75 40.67 -25.85 -9.42
C ASP A 75 40.35 -25.28 -8.03
N ALA A 76 39.27 -24.50 -7.94
CA ALA A 76 38.54 -24.22 -6.71
C ALA A 76 37.04 -24.17 -7.06
N PRO A 77 36.15 -24.89 -6.34
CA PRO A 77 34.73 -24.82 -6.58
C PRO A 77 34.18 -23.56 -5.89
N THR A 78 34.32 -22.41 -6.53
CA THR A 78 33.53 -21.22 -6.19
C THR A 78 32.16 -21.36 -6.81
N SER A 79 31.17 -21.77 -6.02
CA SER A 79 29.77 -21.51 -6.33
C SER A 79 29.49 -20.01 -6.13
N THR A 80 30.00 -19.18 -7.03
CA THR A 80 29.50 -17.82 -7.17
C THR A 80 28.11 -17.92 -7.80
N LEU A 81 27.08 -17.60 -7.02
CA LEU A 81 25.72 -17.39 -7.51
C LEU A 81 25.75 -16.27 -8.56
N SER A 82 25.83 -16.67 -9.83
CA SER A 82 25.77 -15.74 -10.96
C SER A 82 24.31 -15.37 -11.19
N TYR A 83 23.84 -14.31 -10.53
CA TYR A 83 22.58 -13.65 -10.89
C TYR A 83 22.66 -13.20 -12.35
N SER A 84 21.59 -13.39 -13.12
CA SER A 84 21.51 -12.87 -14.48
C SER A 84 21.69 -11.33 -14.44
N PRO A 85 22.43 -10.71 -15.39
CA PRO A 85 22.58 -9.24 -15.42
C PRO A 85 21.26 -8.48 -15.41
N VAL A 86 20.18 -9.10 -15.92
CA VAL A 86 18.82 -8.53 -15.88
C VAL A 86 18.26 -8.52 -14.46
N GLU A 87 18.42 -9.62 -13.71
CA GLU A 87 17.95 -9.72 -12.32
C GLU A 87 18.72 -8.79 -11.38
N ALA A 88 20.05 -8.69 -11.56
CA ALA A 88 20.90 -7.80 -10.79
C ALA A 88 20.50 -6.32 -10.97
N ASN A 89 20.15 -5.92 -12.20
CA ASN A 89 19.67 -4.56 -12.49
C ASN A 89 18.32 -4.28 -11.83
N ILE A 90 17.42 -5.27 -11.77
CA ILE A 90 16.08 -5.08 -11.19
C ILE A 90 16.13 -5.03 -9.67
N LEU A 91 16.97 -5.87 -9.04
CA LEU A 91 17.19 -5.78 -7.61
C LEU A 91 17.74 -4.39 -7.25
N HIS A 92 18.70 -3.87 -8.04
CA HIS A 92 19.19 -2.51 -7.89
C HIS A 92 18.09 -1.44 -8.06
N ASP A 93 17.20 -1.58 -9.05
CA ASP A 93 16.04 -0.70 -9.20
C ASP A 93 15.10 -0.76 -7.99
N LEU A 94 14.91 -1.93 -7.37
CA LEU A 94 14.10 -2.09 -6.15
C LEU A 94 14.75 -1.37 -4.96
N HIS A 95 16.05 -1.56 -4.77
CA HIS A 95 16.84 -0.85 -3.75
C HIS A 95 16.73 0.66 -3.93
N SER A 96 16.90 1.15 -5.17
CA SER A 96 16.78 2.57 -5.51
C SER A 96 15.37 3.09 -5.21
N ALA A 97 14.32 2.35 -5.60
CA ALA A 97 12.94 2.75 -5.36
C ALA A 97 12.62 2.84 -3.85
N LEU A 98 13.08 1.87 -3.05
CA LEU A 98 12.90 1.87 -1.59
C LEU A 98 13.70 3.00 -0.93
N SER A 99 14.95 3.22 -1.34
CA SER A 99 15.77 4.33 -0.83
C SER A 99 15.13 5.68 -1.13
N THR A 100 14.69 5.92 -2.36
CA THR A 100 13.98 7.15 -2.74
C THR A 100 12.72 7.34 -1.89
N MET A 101 11.95 6.27 -1.62
CA MET A 101 10.76 6.35 -0.76
C MET A 101 11.12 6.79 0.66
N GLN A 102 12.10 6.14 1.27
CA GLN A 102 12.47 6.40 2.66
C GLN A 102 13.26 7.70 2.84
N ASP A 103 14.16 8.05 1.92
CA ASP A 103 15.03 9.22 2.06
C ASP A 103 14.28 10.54 1.77
N HIS A 104 13.28 10.53 0.87
CA HIS A 104 12.54 11.76 0.51
C HIS A 104 11.21 11.93 1.24
N TYR A 105 10.54 10.84 1.61
CA TYR A 105 9.16 10.92 2.13
C TYR A 105 9.02 10.51 3.60
N PHE A 106 10.00 9.81 4.18
CA PHE A 106 9.95 9.39 5.57
C PHE A 106 10.76 10.31 6.48
N ALA A 107 10.07 11.01 7.39
CA ALA A 107 10.70 11.83 8.40
C ALA A 107 11.12 10.97 9.60
N VAL A 108 12.36 10.47 9.60
CA VAL A 108 12.90 9.56 10.64
C VAL A 108 12.68 10.10 12.07
N TRP A 109 12.85 11.42 12.28
CA TRP A 109 12.69 12.06 13.59
C TRP A 109 11.25 12.12 14.09
N LEU A 110 10.26 12.04 13.19
CA LEU A 110 8.84 11.90 13.53
C LEU A 110 8.38 10.44 13.54
N GLY A 111 9.10 9.57 12.82
CA GLY A 111 8.61 8.24 12.50
C GLY A 111 7.36 8.29 11.63
N LYS A 112 7.25 9.22 10.67
CA LYS A 112 6.03 9.34 9.83
C LYS A 112 6.36 9.68 8.38
N TYR A 113 5.47 9.27 7.48
CA TYR A 113 5.38 9.81 6.12
C TYR A 113 4.54 11.09 6.15
N THR A 114 5.18 12.26 6.22
CA THR A 114 4.49 13.53 6.55
C THR A 114 3.55 14.05 5.46
N SER A 115 3.69 13.57 4.23
CA SER A 115 2.80 13.91 3.12
C SER A 115 1.68 12.89 2.89
N ALA A 116 1.74 11.73 3.55
CA ALA A 116 0.71 10.69 3.48
C ALA A 116 -0.46 11.01 4.40
N ILE A 117 -1.66 10.53 4.05
CA ILE A 117 -2.77 10.41 5.00
C ILE A 117 -2.65 9.09 5.75
N ASP A 118 -3.39 8.94 6.84
CA ASP A 118 -3.12 7.89 7.82
C ASP A 118 -3.15 6.47 7.22
N TRP A 119 -4.19 6.13 6.46
CA TRP A 119 -4.29 4.80 5.85
C TRP A 119 -3.26 4.60 4.72
N THR A 120 -2.93 5.63 3.93
CA THR A 120 -1.90 5.50 2.89
C THR A 120 -0.52 5.33 3.51
N ALA A 121 -0.25 5.96 4.66
CA ALA A 121 0.97 5.74 5.43
C ALA A 121 1.10 4.29 5.93
N ALA A 122 -0.01 3.69 6.38
CA ALA A 122 -0.03 2.27 6.80
C ALA A 122 0.31 1.35 5.61
N VAL A 123 -0.22 1.67 4.42
CA VAL A 123 0.13 0.96 3.17
C VAL A 123 1.60 1.16 2.80
N MET A 124 2.16 2.36 2.93
CA MET A 124 3.60 2.58 2.67
C MET A 124 4.48 1.73 3.61
N SER A 125 4.14 1.67 4.91
CA SER A 125 4.86 0.82 5.86
C SER A 125 4.73 -0.68 5.54
N THR A 126 3.57 -1.09 5.02
CA THR A 126 3.34 -2.45 4.51
C THR A 126 4.30 -2.74 3.34
N TYR A 127 4.46 -1.81 2.39
CA TYR A 127 5.41 -1.99 1.28
C TYR A 127 6.86 -2.07 1.74
N VAL A 128 7.26 -1.31 2.78
CA VAL A 128 8.60 -1.47 3.38
C VAL A 128 8.76 -2.89 3.89
N SER A 129 7.88 -3.36 4.76
CA SER A 129 7.96 -4.71 5.37
C SER A 129 7.96 -5.83 4.32
N ALA A 130 7.13 -5.72 3.29
CA ALA A 130 7.09 -6.67 2.17
C ALA A 130 8.38 -6.66 1.34
N THR A 131 8.97 -5.48 1.16
CA THR A 131 10.26 -5.32 0.45
C THR A 131 11.41 -5.88 1.28
N LEU A 132 11.41 -5.69 2.60
CA LEU A 132 12.41 -6.33 3.47
C LEU A 132 12.33 -7.85 3.45
N SER A 133 11.12 -8.42 3.39
CA SER A 133 10.94 -9.87 3.17
C SER A 133 11.56 -10.31 1.84
N THR A 134 11.33 -9.52 0.78
CA THR A 134 11.88 -9.79 -0.56
C THR A 134 13.42 -9.75 -0.55
N LEU A 135 14.01 -8.73 0.09
CA LEU A 135 15.46 -8.60 0.25
C LEU A 135 16.05 -9.73 1.09
N SER A 136 15.39 -10.10 2.20
CA SER A 136 15.80 -11.24 3.03
C SER A 136 15.87 -12.53 2.21
N HIS A 137 14.87 -12.80 1.37
CA HIS A 137 14.85 -14.01 0.56
C HIS A 137 15.75 -13.94 -0.68
N SER A 138 16.30 -12.77 -1.03
CA SER A 138 17.14 -12.58 -2.22
C SER A 138 18.44 -13.39 -2.18
N LEU A 139 19.00 -13.58 -0.99
CA LEU A 139 20.26 -14.27 -0.75
C LEU A 139 20.08 -15.31 0.37
N SER A 140 20.69 -16.48 0.22
CA SER A 140 20.76 -17.48 1.29
C SER A 140 22.06 -17.31 2.06
N TYR A 141 21.96 -16.95 3.34
CA TYR A 141 23.09 -16.84 4.26
C TYR A 141 22.63 -17.12 5.69
N THR A 142 23.58 -17.39 6.58
CA THR A 142 23.30 -17.52 8.02
C THR A 142 24.20 -16.56 8.78
N MET A 143 23.60 -15.79 9.68
CA MET A 143 24.32 -14.84 10.49
C MET A 143 25.27 -15.54 11.47
N PRO A 144 26.54 -15.13 11.51
CA PRO A 144 27.45 -15.64 12.52
C PRO A 144 26.99 -15.21 13.92
N GLY A 145 27.24 -16.05 14.92
CA GLY A 145 26.99 -15.67 16.31
C GLY A 145 27.81 -14.43 16.67
N THR A 146 27.31 -13.60 17.59
CA THR A 146 27.94 -12.31 17.99
C THR A 146 29.43 -12.38 18.34
N PHE A 147 29.92 -13.56 18.74
CA PHE A 147 31.32 -13.80 19.10
C PHE A 147 31.99 -14.92 18.28
N ASP A 148 31.36 -15.35 17.19
CA ASP A 148 31.89 -16.35 16.27
C ASP A 148 32.87 -15.68 15.30
N LYS A 149 34.14 -15.58 15.73
CA LYS A 149 35.20 -14.90 14.98
C LYS A 149 35.63 -15.68 13.73
N ASP A 150 35.36 -16.97 13.69
CA ASP A 150 35.86 -17.86 12.65
C ASP A 150 34.89 -17.91 11.45
N ARG A 151 33.61 -17.57 11.67
CA ARG A 151 32.59 -17.49 10.62
C ARG A 151 32.45 -16.06 10.08
N LYS A 152 33.05 -15.80 8.92
CA LYS A 152 32.89 -14.53 8.20
C LYS A 152 31.61 -14.55 7.38
N LEU A 153 30.79 -13.51 7.50
CA LEU A 153 29.65 -13.28 6.62
C LEU A 153 30.14 -12.73 5.29
N ASP A 154 29.56 -13.19 4.20
CA ASP A 154 29.83 -12.69 2.86
C ASP A 154 29.50 -11.19 2.73
N VAL A 155 30.20 -10.47 1.85
CA VAL A 155 30.06 -9.01 1.70
C VAL A 155 28.67 -8.65 1.19
N GLU A 156 28.12 -9.39 0.23
CA GLU A 156 26.78 -9.13 -0.29
C GLU A 156 25.73 -9.36 0.80
N ALA A 157 25.88 -10.44 1.58
CA ALA A 157 25.02 -10.71 2.73
C ALA A 157 25.10 -9.59 3.79
N GLN A 158 26.29 -9.05 4.08
CA GLN A 158 26.45 -7.90 4.99
C GLN A 158 25.73 -6.65 4.47
N MET A 159 25.80 -6.38 3.16
CA MET A 159 25.12 -5.23 2.56
C MET A 159 23.60 -5.33 2.69
N VAL A 160 23.03 -6.50 2.38
CA VAL A 160 21.59 -6.75 2.53
C VAL A 160 21.15 -6.65 3.99
N GLU A 161 21.92 -7.21 4.93
CA GLU A 161 21.64 -7.10 6.36
C GLU A 161 21.67 -5.66 6.88
N ASN A 162 22.66 -4.86 6.45
CA ASN A 162 22.73 -3.45 6.83
C ASN A 162 21.50 -2.67 6.35
N GLU A 163 21.04 -2.96 5.14
CA GLU A 163 19.85 -2.34 4.56
C GLU A 163 18.57 -2.79 5.25
N ILE A 164 18.43 -4.09 5.54
CA ILE A 164 17.33 -4.64 6.33
C ILE A 164 17.25 -3.95 7.68
N ASN A 165 18.36 -3.86 8.41
CA ASN A 165 18.39 -3.22 9.72
C ASN A 165 18.11 -1.70 9.64
N LYS A 166 18.62 -1.00 8.59
CA LYS A 166 18.32 0.43 8.34
C LYS A 166 16.82 0.67 8.25
N TYR A 167 16.14 -0.08 7.39
CA TYR A 167 14.71 0.15 7.13
C TYR A 167 13.81 -0.48 8.19
N PHE A 168 14.22 -1.57 8.83
CA PHE A 168 13.50 -2.09 10.00
C PHE A 168 13.48 -1.09 11.17
N ALA A 169 14.58 -0.36 11.39
CA ALA A 169 14.60 0.73 12.37
C ALA A 169 13.58 1.83 12.02
N GLN A 170 13.36 2.10 10.73
CA GLN A 170 12.34 3.05 10.26
C GLN A 170 10.92 2.50 10.41
N THR A 171 10.67 1.20 10.16
CA THR A 171 9.39 0.54 10.48
C THR A 171 9.08 0.61 11.98
N THR A 172 10.10 0.44 12.82
CA THR A 172 9.97 0.58 14.28
C THR A 172 9.66 2.03 14.67
N ALA A 173 10.35 3.00 14.08
CA ALA A 173 10.03 4.42 14.29
C ALA A 173 8.58 4.73 13.84
N TYR A 174 8.14 4.15 12.72
CA TYR A 174 6.76 4.28 12.24
C TYR A 174 5.72 3.73 13.23
N TYR A 175 5.99 2.62 13.90
CA TYR A 175 5.07 2.10 14.93
C TYR A 175 4.73 3.14 16.01
N PHE A 176 5.73 3.91 16.44
CA PHE A 176 5.53 4.97 17.44
C PHE A 176 5.01 6.28 16.83
N GLY A 177 5.33 6.55 15.58
CA GLY A 177 4.86 7.73 14.86
C GLY A 177 3.44 7.60 14.30
N GLU A 178 2.94 6.40 14.01
CA GLU A 178 1.59 6.20 13.44
C GLU A 178 0.51 6.85 14.32
N ASP A 179 -0.39 7.63 13.71
CA ASP A 179 -1.53 8.24 14.40
C ASP A 179 -2.65 7.22 14.66
N HIS A 180 -2.27 6.17 15.40
CA HIS A 180 -3.14 5.05 15.73
C HIS A 180 -4.29 5.43 16.66
N PHE A 181 -4.37 6.67 17.16
CA PHE A 181 -5.56 7.17 17.85
C PHE A 181 -6.57 7.72 16.85
N ALA A 182 -6.13 8.54 15.88
CA ALA A 182 -7.00 9.06 14.84
C ALA A 182 -7.61 7.94 13.98
N ILE A 183 -6.80 6.96 13.54
CA ILE A 183 -7.27 5.89 12.64
C ILE A 183 -8.38 5.04 13.27
N ARG A 184 -8.37 4.85 14.60
CA ARG A 184 -9.43 4.08 15.30
C ARG A 184 -10.84 4.65 15.11
N MET A 185 -10.93 5.92 14.73
CA MET A 185 -12.17 6.64 14.52
C MET A 185 -12.46 6.91 13.03
N GLN A 186 -11.70 6.30 12.12
CA GLN A 186 -11.89 6.41 10.68
C GLN A 186 -12.81 5.29 10.14
N ALA A 187 -12.95 5.20 8.82
CA ALA A 187 -13.79 4.18 8.21
C ALA A 187 -13.18 2.78 8.40
N PHE A 188 -13.99 1.73 8.26
CA PHE A 188 -13.54 0.38 8.57
C PHE A 188 -12.45 -0.12 7.61
N ASP A 189 -12.41 0.35 6.37
CA ASP A 189 -11.30 0.11 5.45
C ASP A 189 -9.99 0.74 5.96
N ASP A 190 -10.02 1.99 6.42
CA ASP A 190 -8.85 2.68 7.00
C ASP A 190 -8.25 1.90 8.18
N ILE A 191 -9.12 1.39 9.06
CA ILE A 191 -8.73 0.56 10.22
C ILE A 191 -8.11 -0.77 9.77
N LEU A 192 -8.63 -1.42 8.73
CA LEU A 192 -8.17 -2.73 8.29
C LEU A 192 -6.80 -2.70 7.59
N TRP A 193 -6.40 -1.58 6.98
CA TRP A 193 -5.04 -1.41 6.45
C TRP A 193 -3.97 -1.56 7.53
N VAL A 194 -4.24 -1.05 8.73
CA VAL A 194 -3.35 -1.16 9.89
C VAL A 194 -3.19 -2.62 10.33
N VAL A 195 -4.28 -3.41 10.31
CA VAL A 195 -4.23 -4.84 10.65
C VAL A 195 -3.30 -5.59 9.71
N LEU A 196 -3.47 -5.43 8.40
CA LEU A 196 -2.65 -6.09 7.40
C LEU A 196 -1.18 -5.67 7.50
N GLY A 197 -0.91 -4.37 7.70
CA GLY A 197 0.47 -3.86 7.78
C GLY A 197 1.26 -4.42 8.96
N TRP A 198 0.65 -4.51 10.14
CA TRP A 198 1.35 -5.06 11.32
C TRP A 198 1.47 -6.59 11.31
N LEU A 199 0.57 -7.29 10.63
CA LEU A 199 0.73 -8.73 10.34
C LEU A 199 1.88 -8.96 9.34
N GLU A 200 1.96 -8.17 8.26
CA GLU A 200 3.08 -8.23 7.29
C GLU A 200 4.43 -8.01 7.97
N ALA A 201 4.54 -6.99 8.84
CA ALA A 201 5.75 -6.72 9.60
C ALA A 201 6.13 -7.89 10.54
N SER A 202 5.14 -8.53 11.17
CA SER A 202 5.38 -9.69 12.04
C SER A 202 5.83 -10.91 11.24
N MET A 203 5.21 -11.17 10.09
CA MET A 203 5.59 -12.25 9.16
C MET A 203 7.01 -12.07 8.64
N PHE A 204 7.39 -10.84 8.28
CA PHE A 204 8.76 -10.50 7.89
C PHE A 204 9.76 -10.89 8.99
N ILE A 205 9.51 -10.46 10.24
CA ILE A 205 10.40 -10.77 11.37
C ILE A 205 10.53 -12.28 11.58
N GLU A 206 9.41 -13.02 11.61
CA GLU A 206 9.42 -14.47 11.79
C GLU A 206 10.21 -15.17 10.68
N SER A 207 9.95 -14.80 9.42
CA SER A 207 10.57 -15.40 8.24
C SER A 207 12.08 -15.13 8.16
N HIS A 208 12.49 -13.88 8.39
CA HIS A 208 13.90 -13.47 8.38
C HIS A 208 14.67 -14.10 9.55
N SER A 209 14.09 -14.11 10.75
CA SER A 209 14.66 -14.75 11.94
C SER A 209 14.89 -16.25 11.72
N ALA A 210 13.89 -16.95 11.16
CA ALA A 210 13.98 -18.38 10.87
C ALA A 210 15.01 -18.71 9.78
N SER A 211 15.15 -17.85 8.78
CA SER A 211 16.03 -18.10 7.62
C SER A 211 17.50 -17.79 7.92
N HIS A 212 17.77 -16.73 8.69
CA HIS A 212 19.14 -16.20 8.83
C HIS A 212 19.69 -16.22 10.26
N TYR A 213 18.87 -16.34 11.31
CA TYR A 213 19.27 -16.19 12.72
C TYR A 213 19.06 -17.45 13.57
N THR A 214 19.37 -18.64 13.04
CA THR A 214 19.28 -19.89 13.81
C THR A 214 20.55 -20.13 14.65
N PRO A 215 20.43 -20.53 15.95
CA PRO A 215 19.22 -20.80 16.71
C PRO A 215 18.71 -19.62 17.57
N LYS A 216 19.43 -18.49 17.64
CA LYS A 216 19.22 -17.45 18.67
C LYS A 216 18.15 -16.40 18.35
N GLY A 217 17.58 -16.44 17.15
CA GLY A 217 16.54 -15.51 16.68
C GLY A 217 17.08 -14.10 16.40
N TRP A 218 16.44 -13.40 15.47
CA TRP A 218 16.75 -12.01 15.15
C TRP A 218 16.21 -11.06 16.23
N HIS A 219 16.96 -9.99 16.55
CA HIS A 219 16.61 -9.03 17.62
C HIS A 219 15.25 -8.37 17.43
N ALA A 220 14.78 -8.23 16.18
CA ALA A 220 13.47 -7.68 15.87
C ALA A 220 12.29 -8.48 16.46
N SER A 221 12.49 -9.77 16.81
CA SER A 221 11.45 -10.63 17.40
C SER A 221 10.83 -10.03 18.66
N GLN A 222 11.54 -9.14 19.36
CA GLN A 222 11.03 -8.41 20.53
C GLN A 222 9.85 -7.48 20.22
N PHE A 223 9.66 -7.07 18.96
CA PHE A 223 8.58 -6.16 18.54
C PHE A 223 7.29 -6.89 18.16
N ILE A 224 7.34 -8.21 17.93
CA ILE A 224 6.17 -9.02 17.54
C ILE A 224 4.99 -8.82 18.51
N PRO A 225 5.15 -8.83 19.85
CA PRO A 225 4.01 -8.61 20.75
C PRO A 225 3.34 -7.24 20.56
N ALA A 226 4.12 -6.18 20.33
CA ALA A 226 3.58 -4.84 20.13
C ALA A 226 2.82 -4.71 18.80
N PHE A 227 3.37 -5.29 17.72
CA PHE A 227 2.71 -5.31 16.41
C PHE A 227 1.43 -6.14 16.44
N SER A 228 1.47 -7.28 17.11
CA SER A 228 0.33 -8.17 17.30
C SER A 228 -0.78 -7.49 18.10
N HIS A 229 -0.41 -6.80 19.19
CA HIS A 229 -1.35 -6.02 19.97
C HIS A 229 -2.09 -4.98 19.12
N ARG A 230 -1.37 -4.23 18.28
CA ARG A 230 -1.97 -3.25 17.37
C ARG A 230 -2.89 -3.90 16.35
N ALA A 231 -2.46 -5.00 15.72
CA ALA A 231 -3.28 -5.74 14.77
C ALA A 231 -4.59 -6.24 15.42
N ARG A 232 -4.54 -6.80 16.63
CA ARG A 232 -5.73 -7.27 17.36
C ARG A 232 -6.70 -6.13 17.67
N VAL A 233 -6.22 -5.03 18.27
CA VAL A 233 -7.07 -3.90 18.66
C VAL A 233 -7.79 -3.33 17.44
N PHE A 234 -7.09 -3.16 16.32
CA PHE A 234 -7.70 -2.65 15.10
C PHE A 234 -8.66 -3.67 14.47
N TYR A 235 -8.35 -4.97 14.49
CA TYR A 235 -9.26 -6.00 13.99
C TYR A 235 -10.57 -6.06 14.79
N GLU A 236 -10.50 -6.03 16.13
CA GLU A 236 -11.68 -6.03 17.00
C GLU A 236 -12.54 -4.77 16.86
N LEU A 237 -11.93 -3.64 16.50
CA LEU A 237 -12.67 -2.43 16.12
C LEU A 237 -13.35 -2.62 14.76
N ALA A 238 -12.62 -3.13 13.78
CA ALA A 238 -13.11 -3.32 12.42
C ALA A 238 -14.23 -4.34 12.33
N GLU A 239 -14.15 -5.49 13.02
CA GLU A 239 -15.12 -6.58 12.89
C GLU A 239 -16.56 -6.18 13.27
N LYS A 240 -16.72 -5.08 14.04
CA LYS A 240 -18.01 -4.49 14.37
C LYS A 240 -18.76 -3.93 13.16
N GLY A 241 -18.07 -3.70 12.04
CA GLY A 241 -18.68 -3.24 10.79
C GLY A 241 -19.44 -4.33 10.03
N TRP A 242 -19.27 -5.60 10.42
CA TRP A 242 -20.01 -6.71 9.82
C TRP A 242 -21.42 -6.79 10.41
N ASP A 243 -22.43 -6.90 9.55
CA ASP A 243 -23.79 -7.19 9.98
C ASP A 243 -24.51 -8.12 8.99
N TRP A 244 -25.44 -8.93 9.50
CA TRP A 244 -26.23 -9.88 8.72
C TRP A 244 -27.58 -9.35 8.26
N ARG A 245 -27.98 -8.16 8.72
CA ARG A 245 -29.31 -7.60 8.48
C ARG A 245 -29.36 -6.91 7.13
N LEU A 246 -28.37 -6.07 6.84
CA LEU A 246 -28.25 -5.33 5.59
C LEU A 246 -27.58 -6.24 4.57
N CYS A 247 -28.22 -6.39 3.41
CA CYS A 247 -27.71 -7.12 2.25
C CYS A 247 -27.38 -8.60 2.52
N GLY A 248 -27.99 -9.19 3.56
CA GLY A 248 -27.72 -10.56 3.98
C GLY A 248 -26.29 -10.81 4.46
N GLY A 249 -25.55 -9.76 4.82
CA GLY A 249 -24.14 -9.84 5.19
C GLY A 249 -23.34 -8.62 4.72
N GLY A 250 -22.03 -8.70 4.95
CA GLY A 250 -21.07 -7.72 4.46
C GLY A 250 -20.69 -6.68 5.50
N MET A 251 -19.52 -6.08 5.29
CA MET A 251 -19.01 -4.92 6.00
C MET A 251 -19.67 -3.66 5.47
N THR A 252 -20.20 -2.84 6.38
CA THR A 252 -20.48 -1.43 6.09
C THR A 252 -19.17 -0.66 6.01
N TRP A 253 -19.07 0.32 5.12
CA TRP A 253 -17.85 1.12 4.93
C TRP A 253 -17.55 2.05 6.12
N ASN A 254 -18.45 3.00 6.39
CA ASN A 254 -18.35 3.93 7.51
C ASN A 254 -19.68 3.92 8.26
N PRO A 255 -19.70 3.60 9.57
CA PRO A 255 -20.93 3.51 10.35
C PRO A 255 -21.61 4.88 10.59
N ARG A 256 -20.92 5.99 10.29
CA ARG A 256 -21.45 7.36 10.42
C ARG A 256 -22.20 7.85 9.18
N LEU A 257 -22.05 7.17 8.04
CA LEU A 257 -22.66 7.56 6.76
C LEU A 257 -23.87 6.67 6.43
N LEU A 258 -24.57 7.00 5.33
CA LEU A 258 -25.56 6.10 4.77
C LEU A 258 -24.93 4.72 4.49
N PRO A 259 -25.65 3.61 4.77
CA PRO A 259 -25.09 2.27 4.56
C PRO A 259 -24.58 2.10 3.13
N TYR A 260 -23.29 1.87 3.04
CA TYR A 260 -22.58 1.55 1.82
C TYR A 260 -21.77 0.29 2.06
N LYS A 261 -22.12 -0.78 1.34
CA LYS A 261 -21.36 -2.04 1.35
C LYS A 261 -20.41 -1.99 0.17
N ASN A 262 -19.16 -1.58 0.41
CA ASN A 262 -18.17 -1.43 -0.65
C ASN A 262 -17.25 -2.66 -0.76
N ALA A 263 -16.70 -2.86 -1.95
CA ALA A 263 -15.79 -3.97 -2.22
C ALA A 263 -14.57 -3.90 -1.33
N ILE A 264 -13.92 -2.72 -1.22
CA ILE A 264 -12.65 -2.59 -0.50
C ILE A 264 -12.74 -3.01 0.97
N THR A 265 -13.76 -2.54 1.72
CA THR A 265 -13.89 -2.86 3.15
C THR A 265 -14.13 -4.36 3.34
N ASN A 266 -14.93 -4.97 2.48
CA ASN A 266 -15.23 -6.40 2.53
C ASN A 266 -14.02 -7.26 2.17
N GLN A 267 -13.28 -6.88 1.12
CA GLN A 267 -12.06 -7.59 0.71
C GLN A 267 -10.97 -7.47 1.78
N LEU A 268 -10.80 -6.29 2.36
CA LEU A 268 -9.90 -6.07 3.49
C LEU A 268 -10.29 -6.92 4.69
N PHE A 269 -11.58 -7.01 5.03
CA PHE A 269 -12.03 -7.82 6.15
C PHE A 269 -11.78 -9.31 5.91
N ILE A 270 -11.99 -9.81 4.70
CA ILE A 270 -11.67 -11.20 4.32
C ILE A 270 -10.17 -11.46 4.45
N SER A 271 -9.35 -10.61 3.82
CA SER A 271 -7.88 -10.75 3.82
C SER A 271 -7.31 -10.60 5.23
N ALA A 272 -7.78 -9.63 6.02
CA ALA A 272 -7.36 -9.46 7.41
C ALA A 272 -7.80 -10.64 8.27
N SER A 273 -9.04 -11.13 8.13
CA SER A 273 -9.53 -12.27 8.91
C SER A 273 -8.72 -13.53 8.65
N ILE A 274 -8.41 -13.85 7.39
CA ILE A 274 -7.61 -15.03 7.09
C ILE A 274 -6.14 -14.85 7.49
N SER A 275 -5.58 -13.64 7.36
CA SER A 275 -4.24 -13.34 7.86
C SER A 275 -4.17 -13.41 9.39
N MET A 276 -5.22 -12.99 10.10
CA MET A 276 -5.32 -13.19 11.55
C MET A 276 -5.37 -14.69 11.89
N TYR A 277 -6.13 -15.50 11.14
CA TYR A 277 -6.17 -16.94 11.35
C TYR A 277 -4.80 -17.61 11.16
N LEU A 278 -4.07 -17.26 10.09
CA LEU A 278 -2.83 -17.92 9.69
C LEU A 278 -1.59 -17.39 10.42
N HIS A 279 -1.52 -16.08 10.66
CA HIS A 279 -0.26 -15.39 10.98
C HIS A 279 -0.27 -14.68 12.34
N PHE A 280 -1.44 -14.31 12.89
CA PHE A 280 -1.49 -13.64 14.19
C PHE A 280 -0.89 -14.54 15.28
N PRO A 281 0.19 -14.15 15.98
CA PRO A 281 0.82 -15.00 16.99
C PRO A 281 0.03 -15.04 18.31
N GLY A 282 -1.00 -14.19 18.46
CA GLY A 282 -1.73 -13.97 19.70
C GLY A 282 -1.32 -12.67 20.38
N ASP A 283 -2.08 -12.27 21.39
CA ASP A 283 -1.80 -11.09 22.20
C ASP A 283 -2.06 -11.35 23.68
N GLU A 284 -1.02 -11.17 24.49
CA GLU A 284 -1.07 -11.30 25.94
C GLU A 284 -1.42 -9.96 26.62
N ASN A 285 -1.36 -8.84 25.89
CA ASN A 285 -1.75 -7.54 26.41
C ASN A 285 -3.26 -7.32 26.26
N CYS A 286 -3.97 -7.43 27.38
CA CYS A 286 -5.42 -7.29 27.42
C CYS A 286 -5.90 -5.83 27.37
N SER A 287 -5.02 -4.83 27.53
CA SER A 287 -5.44 -3.42 27.58
C SER A 287 -5.59 -2.86 26.17
N PRO A 288 -6.78 -2.43 25.72
CA PRO A 288 -6.95 -1.84 24.38
C PRO A 288 -6.28 -0.44 24.25
N PHE A 289 -5.77 0.10 25.36
CA PHE A 289 -5.08 1.38 25.44
C PHE A 289 -3.67 1.18 26.01
N LEU A 290 -2.69 1.90 25.46
CA LEU A 290 -1.34 1.95 26.05
C LEU A 290 -1.37 2.86 27.28
N SER A 291 -1.74 2.35 28.45
CA SER A 291 -1.65 3.09 29.71
C SER A 291 -0.31 2.83 30.40
N GLN A 292 0.42 3.90 30.75
CA GLN A 292 1.64 3.81 31.58
C GLN A 292 1.36 3.19 32.96
N TYR A 293 0.10 3.16 33.40
CA TYR A 293 -0.31 2.59 34.68
C TYR A 293 -0.53 1.07 34.63
N ASP A 294 -0.50 0.44 33.44
CA ASP A 294 -0.64 -1.02 33.29
C ASP A 294 0.70 -1.77 33.52
N ALA A 295 1.80 -1.04 33.76
CA ALA A 295 3.15 -1.59 33.96
C ALA A 295 3.33 -2.37 35.28
N ALA A 296 2.40 -2.22 36.24
CA ALA A 296 2.36 -3.06 37.41
C ALA A 296 1.49 -4.27 37.10
N LYS A 297 2.11 -5.43 36.77
CA LYS A 297 1.47 -6.74 36.58
C LYS A 297 0.11 -6.78 37.30
N PRO A 298 -1.03 -6.66 36.59
CA PRO A 298 -2.29 -6.80 37.28
C PRO A 298 -2.31 -8.22 37.81
N ARG A 299 -2.45 -8.36 39.13
CA ARG A 299 -2.78 -9.66 39.71
C ARG A 299 -3.97 -10.16 38.93
N ARG A 300 -3.87 -11.39 38.44
CA ARG A 300 -4.83 -12.10 37.58
C ARG A 300 -6.30 -12.07 38.06
N GLU A 301 -6.55 -11.52 39.25
CA GLU A 301 -7.82 -11.47 39.96
C GLU A 301 -8.45 -10.06 40.05
N GLN A 302 -7.81 -8.99 39.51
CA GLN A 302 -8.31 -7.60 39.67
C GLN A 302 -8.62 -6.84 38.37
N LEU A 303 -8.40 -7.43 37.20
CA LEU A 303 -9.00 -6.93 35.97
C LEU A 303 -10.42 -7.48 35.88
N TYR A 304 -11.40 -6.60 36.03
CA TYR A 304 -12.81 -6.84 35.72
C TYR A 304 -12.94 -7.75 34.49
N GLY A 305 -13.49 -8.96 34.65
CA GLY A 305 -14.21 -9.84 33.69
C GLY A 305 -13.76 -10.04 32.21
N ASP A 306 -13.07 -9.09 31.58
CA ASP A 306 -12.76 -9.05 30.15
C ASP A 306 -11.54 -9.90 29.77
N CYS A 307 -10.65 -10.21 30.70
CA CYS A 307 -9.55 -11.16 30.47
C CYS A 307 -9.98 -12.63 30.60
N GLU A 308 -11.19 -12.90 31.11
CA GLU A 308 -11.70 -14.27 31.24
C GLU A 308 -12.29 -14.81 29.92
N GLY A 309 -12.60 -13.93 28.96
CA GLY A 309 -12.90 -14.31 27.59
C GLY A 309 -11.59 -14.63 26.86
N GLY A 310 -11.33 -15.90 26.59
CA GLY A 310 -10.04 -16.37 26.05
C GLY A 310 -9.51 -15.48 24.91
N SER A 311 -8.30 -14.95 25.09
CA SER A 311 -7.60 -14.17 24.06
C SER A 311 -7.55 -15.00 22.77
N ARG A 312 -8.16 -14.46 21.71
CA ARG A 312 -8.15 -15.09 20.39
C ARG A 312 -6.69 -15.24 19.97
N GLY A 313 -6.28 -16.45 19.62
CA GLY A 313 -4.90 -16.75 19.24
C GLY A 313 -4.76 -17.13 17.77
N ARG A 314 -3.54 -17.52 17.37
CA ARG A 314 -3.32 -18.13 16.04
C ARG A 314 -4.28 -19.30 15.85
N TYR A 315 -4.91 -19.36 14.69
CA TYR A 315 -5.91 -20.37 14.33
C TYR A 315 -7.21 -20.34 15.14
N ASP A 316 -7.56 -19.22 15.75
CA ASP A 316 -8.88 -19.06 16.37
C ASP A 316 -9.99 -19.24 15.30
N PRO A 317 -10.99 -20.12 15.54
CA PRO A 317 -12.02 -20.43 14.55
C PRO A 317 -12.85 -19.21 14.13
N VAL A 318 -12.94 -18.15 14.95
CA VAL A 318 -13.71 -16.94 14.58
C VAL A 318 -13.11 -16.25 13.37
N TYR A 319 -11.78 -16.17 13.28
CA TYR A 319 -11.09 -15.53 12.17
C TYR A 319 -11.33 -16.29 10.87
N LEU A 320 -11.26 -17.63 10.91
CA LEU A 320 -11.56 -18.45 9.75
C LEU A 320 -13.03 -18.34 9.33
N ALA A 321 -13.96 -18.38 10.31
CA ALA A 321 -15.38 -18.22 10.04
C ALA A 321 -15.69 -16.87 9.39
N ASN A 322 -15.10 -15.78 9.89
CA ASN A 322 -15.25 -14.44 9.33
C ASN A 322 -14.74 -14.38 7.88
N ALA A 323 -13.56 -14.95 7.60
CA ALA A 323 -13.01 -14.99 6.24
C ALA A 323 -13.88 -15.81 5.27
N VAL A 324 -14.31 -17.00 5.68
CA VAL A 324 -15.14 -17.90 4.85
C VAL A 324 -16.50 -17.28 4.58
N ASN A 325 -17.18 -16.77 5.61
CA ASN A 325 -18.47 -16.11 5.48
C ASN A 325 -18.38 -14.83 4.66
N GLY A 326 -17.33 -14.02 4.91
CA GLY A 326 -17.05 -12.81 4.16
C GLY A 326 -16.89 -13.07 2.67
N TYR A 327 -16.08 -14.07 2.31
CA TYR A 327 -15.87 -14.40 0.90
C TYR A 327 -17.10 -15.03 0.25
N ALA A 328 -17.81 -15.91 0.95
CA ALA A 328 -19.06 -16.49 0.45
C ALA A 328 -20.09 -15.39 0.15
N TRP A 329 -20.22 -14.39 1.03
CA TRP A 329 -21.06 -13.22 0.79
C TRP A 329 -20.56 -12.39 -0.39
N LEU A 330 -19.27 -12.06 -0.44
CA LEU A 330 -18.70 -11.24 -1.52
C LEU A 330 -18.94 -11.90 -2.89
N LYS A 331 -18.72 -13.21 -3.00
CA LYS A 331 -18.97 -13.98 -4.23
C LYS A 331 -20.45 -13.97 -4.63
N GLY A 332 -21.36 -13.99 -3.65
CA GLY A 332 -22.81 -13.94 -3.87
C GLY A 332 -23.41 -12.53 -3.97
N SER A 333 -22.62 -11.48 -3.74
CA SER A 333 -23.10 -10.09 -3.63
C SER A 333 -23.50 -9.45 -4.95
N GLY A 334 -23.01 -9.97 -6.08
CA GLY A 334 -23.19 -9.34 -7.39
C GLY A 334 -22.28 -8.13 -7.64
N MET A 335 -21.19 -7.95 -6.90
CA MET A 335 -20.21 -6.86 -7.13
C MET A 335 -19.33 -7.05 -8.37
N LEU A 336 -19.41 -8.17 -9.08
CA LEU A 336 -18.67 -8.36 -10.32
C LEU A 336 -19.49 -7.79 -11.49
N ASN A 337 -18.84 -7.00 -12.34
CA ASN A 337 -19.40 -6.54 -13.61
C ASN A 337 -19.24 -7.59 -14.72
N ASP A 338 -19.71 -7.28 -15.93
CA ASP A 338 -19.68 -8.19 -17.08
C ASP A 338 -18.25 -8.54 -17.57
N GLN A 339 -17.24 -7.74 -17.19
CA GLN A 339 -15.83 -8.03 -17.46
C GLN A 339 -15.22 -8.94 -16.37
N GLY A 340 -15.97 -9.28 -15.33
CA GLY A 340 -15.50 -10.04 -14.17
C GLY A 340 -14.58 -9.22 -13.25
N LEU A 341 -14.79 -7.90 -13.19
CA LEU A 341 -14.07 -6.99 -12.30
C LEU A 341 -14.99 -6.54 -11.15
N TYR A 342 -14.42 -6.36 -9.97
CA TYR A 342 -15.15 -5.81 -8.83
C TYR A 342 -15.45 -4.33 -9.02
N THR A 343 -16.73 -4.00 -8.96
CA THR A 343 -17.24 -2.62 -8.87
C THR A 343 -17.04 -2.07 -7.45
N ASP A 344 -17.32 -0.79 -7.23
CA ASP A 344 -16.96 -0.14 -5.95
C ASP A 344 -17.86 -0.60 -4.79
N GLY A 345 -19.15 -0.83 -5.03
CA GLY A 345 -20.05 -1.24 -3.96
C GLY A 345 -21.53 -1.04 -4.24
N PHE A 346 -22.32 -1.14 -3.17
CA PHE A 346 -23.76 -0.92 -3.19
C PHE A 346 -24.21 0.03 -2.09
N HIS A 347 -25.11 0.95 -2.44
CA HIS A 347 -26.05 1.53 -1.49
C HIS A 347 -27.32 0.68 -1.39
N ILE A 348 -28.10 0.96 -0.34
CA ILE A 348 -29.42 0.39 -0.11
C ILE A 348 -30.46 1.40 -0.58
N GLY A 349 -31.16 1.07 -1.66
CA GLY A 349 -32.09 1.97 -2.32
C GLY A 349 -33.24 2.40 -1.42
N GLY A 350 -33.44 3.71 -1.35
CA GLY A 350 -34.44 4.34 -0.50
C GLY A 350 -34.19 4.22 1.01
N TYR A 351 -33.00 3.78 1.45
CA TYR A 351 -32.70 3.65 2.89
C TYR A 351 -32.77 4.99 3.63
N ARG A 352 -32.41 6.09 2.97
CA ARG A 352 -32.48 7.46 3.53
C ARG A 352 -33.88 7.83 4.01
N THR A 353 -34.92 7.32 3.35
CA THR A 353 -36.33 7.62 3.68
C THR A 353 -37.02 6.44 4.38
N ASN A 354 -36.54 5.21 4.21
CA ASN A 354 -37.09 4.02 4.82
C ASN A 354 -36.01 3.06 5.33
N HIS A 355 -35.69 3.15 6.62
CA HIS A 355 -34.73 2.28 7.31
C HIS A 355 -35.18 0.81 7.48
N SER A 356 -36.35 0.44 6.98
CA SER A 356 -36.77 -0.97 6.88
C SER A 356 -36.20 -1.67 5.64
N LYS A 357 -35.63 -0.92 4.69
CA LYS A 357 -34.98 -1.47 3.49
C LYS A 357 -33.67 -2.15 3.86
N THR A 358 -33.41 -3.30 3.25
CA THR A 358 -32.24 -4.12 3.56
C THR A 358 -31.56 -4.71 2.33
N THR A 359 -32.04 -4.43 1.12
CA THR A 359 -31.48 -5.00 -0.12
C THR A 359 -30.41 -4.09 -0.69
N CYS A 360 -29.24 -4.62 -1.03
CA CYS A 360 -28.22 -3.90 -1.79
C CYS A 360 -28.61 -3.92 -3.28
N ASP A 361 -29.16 -2.82 -3.78
CA ASP A 361 -29.74 -2.72 -5.13
C ASP A 361 -29.26 -1.49 -5.93
N GLU A 362 -28.51 -0.57 -5.31
CA GLU A 362 -27.91 0.58 -5.98
C GLU A 362 -26.40 0.40 -6.14
N ARG A 363 -25.99 -0.34 -7.20
CA ARG A 363 -24.58 -0.63 -7.49
C ARG A 363 -23.87 0.60 -8.07
N ASN A 364 -22.70 0.93 -7.53
CA ASN A 364 -21.78 1.88 -8.15
C ASN A 364 -20.81 1.11 -9.05
N GLU A 365 -20.93 1.31 -10.37
CA GLU A 365 -20.15 0.60 -11.41
C GLU A 365 -18.68 1.05 -11.50
N MET A 366 -18.21 1.95 -10.62
CA MET A 366 -16.81 2.33 -10.62
C MET A 366 -15.89 1.15 -10.35
N VAL A 367 -14.83 1.07 -11.15
CA VAL A 367 -13.79 0.06 -10.99
C VAL A 367 -12.50 0.77 -10.62
N TYR A 368 -11.89 0.32 -9.52
CA TYR A 368 -10.58 0.77 -9.06
C TYR A 368 -9.62 -0.42 -9.03
N THR A 369 -8.33 -0.19 -9.27
CA THR A 369 -7.36 -1.30 -9.40
C THR A 369 -7.17 -2.07 -8.09
N TYR A 370 -7.20 -1.38 -6.94
CA TYR A 370 -7.05 -2.00 -5.62
C TYR A 370 -8.17 -2.99 -5.25
N ASN A 371 -9.41 -2.76 -5.71
CA ASN A 371 -10.57 -3.65 -5.55
C ASN A 371 -10.37 -4.98 -6.29
N GLN A 372 -9.34 -5.09 -7.14
CA GLN A 372 -9.02 -6.33 -7.86
C GLN A 372 -7.86 -7.07 -7.20
N GLY A 373 -7.16 -6.42 -6.27
CA GLY A 373 -5.92 -6.91 -5.67
C GLY A 373 -6.12 -7.51 -4.29
N VAL A 374 -6.75 -6.77 -3.37
CA VAL A 374 -6.77 -7.09 -1.93
C VAL A 374 -7.25 -8.52 -1.67
N VAL A 375 -8.33 -8.92 -2.34
CA VAL A 375 -8.95 -10.24 -2.20
C VAL A 375 -8.02 -11.40 -2.62
N LEU A 376 -7.03 -11.17 -3.49
CA LEU A 376 -6.13 -12.21 -3.99
C LEU A 376 -5.34 -12.86 -2.84
N SER A 377 -4.74 -12.03 -1.97
CA SER A 377 -4.04 -12.55 -0.78
C SER A 377 -4.99 -13.31 0.15
N GLY A 378 -6.23 -12.83 0.31
CA GLY A 378 -7.27 -13.49 1.09
C GLY A 378 -7.66 -14.86 0.54
N LEU A 379 -7.81 -14.96 -0.78
CA LEU A 379 -8.11 -16.21 -1.49
C LEU A 379 -7.01 -17.27 -1.33
N ARG A 380 -5.75 -16.86 -1.46
CA ARG A 380 -4.62 -17.76 -1.21
C ARG A 380 -4.58 -18.23 0.24
N GLY A 381 -4.89 -17.35 1.20
CA GLY A 381 -5.01 -17.73 2.61
C GLY A 381 -6.16 -18.70 2.87
N LEU A 382 -7.32 -18.48 2.25
CA LEU A 382 -8.51 -19.32 2.38
C LEU A 382 -8.24 -20.73 1.85
N TRP A 383 -7.54 -20.84 0.72
CA TRP A 383 -7.08 -22.12 0.22
C TRP A 383 -6.17 -22.85 1.24
N GLU A 384 -5.19 -22.18 1.84
CA GLU A 384 -4.32 -22.86 2.82
C GLU A 384 -5.07 -23.29 4.08
N ALA A 385 -5.99 -22.46 4.57
CA ALA A 385 -6.76 -22.80 5.76
C ALA A 385 -7.76 -23.94 5.52
N THR A 386 -8.30 -24.09 4.31
CA THR A 386 -9.44 -24.99 4.04
C THR A 386 -9.15 -26.14 3.08
N GLY A 387 -8.07 -26.06 2.30
CA GLY A 387 -7.74 -26.98 1.22
C GLY A 387 -8.61 -26.84 -0.03
N GLN A 388 -9.57 -25.90 -0.08
CA GLN A 388 -10.49 -25.76 -1.20
C GLN A 388 -9.84 -25.02 -2.37
N THR A 389 -9.63 -25.73 -3.49
CA THR A 389 -8.96 -25.19 -4.68
C THR A 389 -9.76 -24.13 -5.42
N SER A 390 -11.07 -24.05 -5.20
CA SER A 390 -11.93 -23.01 -5.80
C SER A 390 -11.46 -21.61 -5.48
N TYR A 391 -10.86 -21.38 -4.29
CA TYR A 391 -10.31 -20.08 -3.94
C TYR A 391 -9.12 -19.68 -4.85
N LEU A 392 -8.28 -20.64 -5.23
CA LEU A 392 -7.20 -20.40 -6.20
C LEU A 392 -7.75 -20.17 -7.61
N GLU A 393 -8.75 -20.95 -8.02
CA GLU A 393 -9.46 -20.78 -9.30
C GLU A 393 -10.04 -19.38 -9.44
N ASP A 394 -10.80 -18.93 -8.44
CA ASP A 394 -11.42 -17.60 -8.40
C ASP A 394 -10.34 -16.49 -8.46
N GLY A 395 -9.22 -16.67 -7.75
CA GLY A 395 -8.11 -15.70 -7.76
C GLY A 395 -7.42 -15.60 -9.11
N HIS A 396 -7.14 -16.75 -9.74
CA HIS A 396 -6.53 -16.80 -11.06
C HIS A 396 -7.46 -16.26 -12.17
N GLU A 397 -8.77 -16.48 -12.05
CA GLU A 397 -9.76 -15.88 -12.94
C GLU A 397 -9.76 -14.35 -12.83
N LEU A 398 -9.78 -13.81 -11.61
CA LEU A 398 -9.72 -12.36 -11.38
C LEU A 398 -8.44 -11.75 -11.98
N VAL A 399 -7.28 -12.36 -11.76
CA VAL A 399 -6.01 -11.85 -12.33
C VAL A 399 -6.07 -11.83 -13.87
N ARG A 400 -6.60 -12.88 -14.50
CA ARG A 400 -6.78 -12.90 -15.97
C ARG A 400 -7.77 -11.84 -16.45
N ASN A 401 -8.83 -11.57 -15.69
CA ASN A 401 -9.79 -10.49 -16.00
C ASN A 401 -9.10 -9.12 -15.96
N VAL A 402 -8.32 -8.85 -14.92
CA VAL A 402 -7.55 -7.60 -14.80
C VAL A 402 -6.56 -7.44 -15.95
N ILE A 403 -5.79 -8.48 -16.27
CA ILE A 403 -4.82 -8.43 -17.38
C ILE A 403 -5.55 -8.10 -18.69
N ARG A 404 -6.66 -8.78 -19.00
CA ARG A 404 -7.49 -8.47 -20.18
C ARG A 404 -8.03 -7.04 -20.15
N ALA A 405 -8.45 -6.55 -18.99
CA ALA A 405 -8.97 -5.20 -18.80
C ALA A 405 -7.91 -4.09 -18.93
N THR A 406 -6.63 -4.44 -19.06
CA THR A 406 -5.57 -3.49 -19.48
C THR A 406 -5.37 -3.43 -20.99
N GLY A 407 -6.13 -4.20 -21.77
CA GLY A 407 -5.93 -4.35 -23.21
C GLY A 407 -4.82 -5.35 -23.57
N TRP A 408 -4.43 -6.24 -22.65
CA TRP A 408 -3.40 -7.24 -22.92
C TRP A 408 -3.96 -8.42 -23.72
N THR A 409 -3.54 -8.54 -24.98
CA THR A 409 -4.04 -9.52 -25.97
C THR A 409 -3.04 -10.67 -26.16
N ASN A 410 -2.84 -11.50 -25.14
CA ASN A 410 -2.04 -12.73 -25.28
C ASN A 410 -2.95 -13.96 -25.55
N PRO A 411 -2.76 -14.69 -26.67
CA PRO A 411 -3.52 -15.90 -26.98
C PRO A 411 -3.49 -17.00 -25.90
N SER A 412 -2.44 -17.05 -25.07
CA SER A 412 -2.31 -18.06 -24.01
C SER A 412 -3.14 -17.80 -22.76
N LEU A 413 -3.65 -16.58 -22.54
CA LEU A 413 -4.38 -16.18 -21.33
C LEU A 413 -5.91 -16.39 -21.41
N ARG A 414 -6.40 -17.24 -22.33
CA ARG A 414 -7.83 -17.30 -22.70
C ARG A 414 -8.75 -18.01 -21.72
N SER A 415 -8.25 -18.86 -20.81
CA SER A 415 -9.12 -19.60 -19.86
C SER A 415 -8.40 -19.98 -18.58
N THR A 416 -9.09 -19.89 -17.44
CA THR A 416 -8.60 -20.43 -16.16
C THR A 416 -8.64 -21.96 -16.18
N PRO A 417 -7.51 -22.66 -16.03
CA PRO A 417 -7.52 -24.11 -15.90
C PRO A 417 -8.24 -24.52 -14.60
N SER A 418 -9.03 -25.60 -14.65
CA SER A 418 -9.59 -26.16 -13.41
C SER A 418 -8.52 -26.92 -12.63
N PHE A 419 -8.54 -26.74 -11.31
CA PHE A 419 -7.71 -27.42 -10.33
C PHE A 419 -8.34 -28.76 -9.87
N SER A 420 -9.53 -29.11 -10.37
CA SER A 420 -10.18 -30.39 -10.12
C SER A 420 -9.68 -31.49 -11.08
N SER A 421 -9.52 -32.72 -10.58
CA SER A 421 -8.89 -33.85 -11.29
C SER A 421 -9.71 -34.48 -12.43
N HIS A 422 -10.75 -33.79 -12.93
CA HIS A 422 -11.65 -34.35 -13.95
C HIS A 422 -11.90 -33.39 -15.11
N ARG A 423 -10.92 -33.31 -16.01
CA ARG A 423 -11.12 -33.24 -17.47
C ARG A 423 -9.77 -33.31 -18.17
N SER A 424 -9.56 -34.33 -19.00
CA SER A 424 -8.52 -34.28 -20.04
C SER A 424 -8.88 -33.15 -21.01
N ALA A 425 -8.19 -32.02 -20.90
CA ALA A 425 -8.17 -31.04 -21.97
C ALA A 425 -7.52 -31.70 -23.19
N LYS A 426 -8.27 -31.80 -24.30
CA LYS A 426 -7.69 -32.17 -25.60
C LYS A 426 -6.62 -31.11 -25.92
N ARG A 427 -5.37 -31.54 -26.07
CA ARG A 427 -4.32 -30.75 -26.72
C ARG A 427 -4.75 -30.55 -28.17
N ASP A 428 -5.12 -29.33 -28.53
CA ASP A 428 -5.08 -28.91 -29.93
C ASP A 428 -3.61 -28.69 -30.29
N ASP A 429 -3.04 -29.67 -30.97
CA ASP A 429 -1.70 -29.62 -31.54
C ASP A 429 -1.75 -28.75 -32.80
N LYS A 430 -1.61 -27.44 -32.61
CA LYS A 430 -1.25 -26.51 -33.67
C LYS A 430 0.02 -25.80 -33.25
N THR A 431 1.12 -26.17 -33.92
CA THR A 431 2.39 -25.46 -33.92
C THR A 431 2.17 -23.98 -34.30
N PRO A 432 2.51 -23.01 -33.43
CA PRO A 432 2.52 -21.61 -33.83
C PRO A 432 3.84 -21.30 -34.54
N ASP A 433 3.91 -21.62 -35.83
CA ASP A 433 4.87 -21.00 -36.73
C ASP A 433 4.29 -19.66 -37.18
N GLN A 434 4.50 -18.63 -36.36
CA GLN A 434 4.59 -17.21 -36.75
C GLN A 434 4.82 -16.37 -35.49
N LYS A 435 5.88 -15.55 -35.49
CA LYS A 435 6.04 -14.45 -34.54
C LYS A 435 4.95 -13.42 -34.83
N GLU A 436 3.74 -13.63 -34.31
CA GLU A 436 2.74 -12.56 -34.23
C GLU A 436 3.26 -11.54 -33.23
N GLU A 437 3.60 -10.33 -33.70
CA GLU A 437 3.87 -9.20 -32.83
C GLU A 437 2.64 -8.98 -31.93
N MET A 438 2.84 -8.90 -30.60
CA MET A 438 1.77 -8.56 -29.68
C MET A 438 1.29 -7.13 -29.98
N VAL A 439 0.14 -7.02 -30.64
CA VAL A 439 -0.53 -5.74 -30.90
C VAL A 439 -1.46 -5.45 -29.73
N PHE A 440 -1.13 -4.43 -28.95
CA PHE A 440 -2.01 -3.95 -27.88
C PHE A 440 -2.91 -2.82 -28.41
N PRO A 441 -4.24 -2.89 -28.19
CA PRO A 441 -5.14 -1.79 -28.53
C PRO A 441 -4.85 -0.55 -27.66
N ASN A 442 -4.84 0.60 -28.31
CA ASN A 442 -4.70 1.91 -27.65
C ASN A 442 -5.96 2.35 -26.89
N ASN A 443 -7.08 1.65 -27.11
CA ASN A 443 -8.39 2.01 -26.57
C ASN A 443 -8.49 1.55 -25.11
N TRP A 444 -9.30 2.24 -24.31
CA TRP A 444 -9.55 1.90 -22.92
C TRP A 444 -10.26 0.54 -22.80
N ALA A 445 -9.72 -0.37 -21.98
CA ALA A 445 -10.22 -1.73 -21.82
C ALA A 445 -10.87 -1.99 -20.44
N GLY A 446 -11.05 -0.95 -19.61
CA GLY A 446 -11.70 -1.02 -18.30
C GLY A 446 -10.79 -0.67 -17.13
N LEU A 447 -9.52 -1.09 -17.18
CA LEU A 447 -8.48 -0.84 -16.17
C LEU A 447 -7.14 -0.41 -16.80
N GLY A 448 -7.17 0.05 -18.04
CA GLY A 448 -5.98 0.42 -18.77
C GLY A 448 -6.13 0.38 -20.27
N SER A 449 -5.02 0.69 -20.92
CA SER A 449 -4.82 0.48 -22.35
C SER A 449 -3.37 0.05 -22.58
N ASN A 450 -3.07 -0.53 -23.74
CA ASN A 450 -1.72 -0.96 -24.11
C ASN A 450 -1.05 -1.93 -23.10
N GLY A 451 -1.84 -2.71 -22.38
CA GLY A 451 -1.33 -3.62 -21.35
C GLY A 451 -0.90 -2.96 -20.05
N ILE A 452 -1.11 -1.64 -19.89
CA ILE A 452 -0.69 -0.87 -18.72
C ILE A 452 -1.87 -0.66 -17.78
N LEU A 453 -1.72 -1.16 -16.56
CA LEU A 453 -2.66 -0.92 -15.47
C LEU A 453 -2.71 0.59 -15.16
N THR A 454 -3.89 1.18 -15.27
CA THR A 454 -4.07 2.63 -15.22
C THR A 454 -5.33 2.95 -14.41
N GLU A 455 -5.25 3.95 -13.54
CA GLU A 455 -6.44 4.54 -12.91
C GLU A 455 -7.15 5.44 -13.91
N LEU A 456 -8.47 5.50 -13.89
CA LEU A 456 -9.24 6.36 -14.79
C LEU A 456 -8.79 7.84 -14.71
N CYS A 457 -8.34 8.28 -13.54
CA CYS A 457 -7.86 9.64 -13.31
C CYS A 457 -6.42 9.92 -13.80
N ASP A 458 -5.61 8.89 -14.09
CA ASP A 458 -4.17 9.03 -14.38
C ASP A 458 -3.90 9.96 -15.60
N PRO A 459 -4.55 9.79 -16.76
CA PRO A 459 -4.24 10.61 -17.95
C PRO A 459 -4.53 12.08 -17.76
N THR A 460 -5.54 12.39 -16.94
CA THR A 460 -5.93 13.77 -16.61
C THR A 460 -5.00 14.42 -15.58
N GLY A 461 -4.31 13.59 -14.77
CA GLY A 461 -3.47 14.05 -13.67
C GLY A 461 -4.25 14.50 -12.42
N TYR A 462 -5.57 14.29 -12.37
CA TYR A 462 -6.42 14.72 -11.24
C TYR A 462 -6.69 13.63 -10.20
N CYS A 463 -5.90 12.55 -10.19
CA CYS A 463 -6.03 11.54 -9.15
C CYS A 463 -5.90 12.15 -7.75
N SER A 464 -6.83 11.78 -6.87
CA SER A 464 -6.72 12.05 -5.44
C SER A 464 -5.53 11.30 -4.84
N GLN A 465 -5.24 11.61 -3.58
CA GLN A 465 -4.25 10.86 -2.80
C GLN A 465 -4.58 9.36 -2.75
N ASN A 466 -5.85 9.03 -2.61
CA ASN A 466 -6.34 7.65 -2.63
C ASN A 466 -6.01 7.00 -3.99
N GLY A 467 -6.42 7.65 -5.09
CA GLY A 467 -6.21 7.15 -6.45
C GLY A 467 -4.75 6.83 -6.77
N GLN A 468 -3.82 7.68 -6.32
CA GLN A 468 -2.38 7.47 -6.53
C GLN A 468 -1.83 6.23 -5.81
N THR A 469 -2.53 5.68 -4.81
CA THR A 469 -2.09 4.53 -4.00
C THR A 469 -2.52 3.18 -4.61
N PHE A 470 -3.60 3.16 -5.38
CA PHE A 470 -4.34 1.93 -5.70
C PHE A 470 -3.56 0.90 -6.51
N LYS A 471 -2.81 1.32 -7.53
CA LYS A 471 -2.03 0.40 -8.38
C LYS A 471 -0.99 -0.39 -7.57
N GLY A 472 -0.32 0.27 -6.63
CA GLY A 472 0.63 -0.40 -5.74
C GLY A 472 0.00 -1.52 -4.92
N ILE A 473 -1.22 -1.32 -4.45
CA ILE A 473 -1.94 -2.30 -3.62
C ILE A 473 -2.20 -3.56 -4.44
N PHE A 474 -2.64 -3.37 -5.69
CA PHE A 474 -2.85 -4.48 -6.61
C PHE A 474 -1.60 -5.36 -6.75
N PHE A 475 -0.43 -4.75 -7.08
CA PHE A 475 0.81 -5.51 -7.25
C PHE A 475 1.32 -6.15 -5.97
N HIS A 476 1.08 -5.53 -4.80
CA HIS A 476 1.46 -6.11 -3.52
C HIS A 476 0.70 -7.42 -3.26
N HIS A 477 -0.62 -7.41 -3.41
CA HIS A 477 -1.44 -8.60 -3.17
C HIS A 477 -1.33 -9.64 -4.29
N LEU A 478 -1.10 -9.24 -5.54
CA LEU A 478 -0.76 -10.18 -6.63
C LEU A 478 0.53 -10.94 -6.34
N THR A 479 1.55 -10.24 -5.82
CA THR A 479 2.83 -10.86 -5.44
C THR A 479 2.64 -11.91 -4.35
N ALA A 480 1.83 -11.60 -3.33
CA ALA A 480 1.49 -12.51 -2.24
C ALA A 480 0.64 -13.71 -2.72
N PHE A 481 -0.36 -13.49 -3.59
CA PHE A 481 -1.17 -14.56 -4.15
C PHE A 481 -0.35 -15.58 -4.93
N CYS A 482 0.65 -15.10 -5.69
CA CYS A 482 1.49 -15.95 -6.53
C CYS A 482 2.69 -16.59 -5.81
N GLU A 483 2.78 -16.48 -4.48
CA GLU A 483 3.78 -17.20 -3.69
C GLU A 483 3.67 -18.72 -3.87
N LEU A 484 4.81 -19.41 -3.73
CA LEU A 484 4.82 -20.86 -3.82
C LEU A 484 3.91 -21.46 -2.76
N LEU A 485 3.02 -22.36 -3.18
CA LEU A 485 2.14 -23.06 -2.26
C LEU A 485 2.97 -24.01 -1.36
N PRO A 486 2.67 -24.07 -0.05
CA PRO A 486 3.40 -24.91 0.89
C PRO A 486 3.28 -26.39 0.52
N ALA A 487 4.42 -27.07 0.41
CA ALA A 487 4.49 -28.52 0.20
C ALA A 487 4.11 -29.33 1.45
N ARG A 488 4.12 -28.69 2.62
CA ARG A 488 3.76 -29.29 3.92
C ARG A 488 2.87 -28.32 4.70
N PRO A 489 1.87 -28.82 5.44
CA PRO A 489 1.01 -27.95 6.21
C PRO A 489 1.83 -27.29 7.33
N ALA A 490 1.81 -25.96 7.39
CA ALA A 490 2.41 -25.19 8.49
C ALA A 490 1.93 -25.68 9.87
N ARG A 491 0.66 -26.09 9.98
CA ARG A 491 0.11 -26.75 11.17
C ARG A 491 -0.88 -27.85 10.77
N PRO A 492 -0.53 -29.14 10.92
CA PRO A 492 -1.43 -30.25 10.61
C PRO A 492 -2.81 -30.10 11.26
N GLY A 493 -3.88 -30.29 10.47
CA GLY A 493 -5.27 -30.16 10.91
C GLY A 493 -5.78 -28.71 11.01
N ARG A 494 -4.95 -27.70 10.75
CA ARG A 494 -5.34 -26.28 10.70
C ARG A 494 -5.00 -25.60 9.38
N THR A 495 -3.96 -26.08 8.70
CA THR A 495 -3.58 -25.67 7.34
C THR A 495 -3.36 -26.89 6.45
N HIS A 496 -3.31 -26.64 5.14
CA HIS A 496 -3.24 -27.66 4.09
C HIS A 496 -1.98 -27.47 3.26
N ALA A 497 -1.48 -28.57 2.71
CA ALA A 497 -0.41 -28.58 1.73
C ALA A 497 -0.98 -28.70 0.32
N ALA A 498 -0.29 -28.13 -0.66
CA ALA A 498 -0.60 -28.37 -2.06
C ALA A 498 -0.14 -29.77 -2.47
N THR A 499 -0.97 -30.47 -3.25
CA THR A 499 -0.47 -31.59 -4.04
C THR A 499 0.49 -31.07 -5.11
N ARG A 500 1.33 -31.95 -5.66
CA ARG A 500 2.25 -31.58 -6.73
C ARG A 500 1.52 -30.94 -7.91
N GLU A 501 0.36 -31.47 -8.27
CA GLU A 501 -0.46 -30.99 -9.38
C GLU A 501 -0.98 -29.58 -9.12
N VAL A 502 -1.53 -29.33 -7.92
CA VAL A 502 -2.03 -28.01 -7.51
C VAL A 502 -0.89 -26.98 -7.46
N ALA A 503 0.25 -27.35 -6.88
CA ALA A 503 1.42 -26.48 -6.80
C ALA A 503 1.96 -26.11 -8.19
N MET A 504 2.11 -27.10 -9.09
CA MET A 504 2.56 -26.87 -10.46
C MET A 504 1.56 -26.02 -11.25
N LEU A 505 0.26 -26.28 -11.11
CA LEU A 505 -0.77 -25.52 -11.84
C LEU A 505 -0.83 -24.06 -11.39
N HIS A 506 -0.73 -23.81 -10.08
CA HIS A 506 -0.64 -22.47 -9.51
C HIS A 506 0.62 -21.74 -10.00
N ALA A 507 1.80 -22.39 -9.89
CA ALA A 507 3.06 -21.82 -10.32
C ALA A 507 3.08 -21.51 -11.83
N ASN A 508 2.55 -22.40 -12.66
CA ASN A 508 2.45 -22.18 -14.10
C ASN A 508 1.49 -21.03 -14.44
N SER A 509 0.32 -20.97 -13.78
CA SER A 509 -0.62 -19.86 -13.97
C SER A 509 0.00 -18.52 -13.58
N CYS A 510 0.76 -18.46 -12.48
CA CYS A 510 1.48 -17.25 -12.09
C CYS A 510 2.61 -16.89 -13.06
N ARG A 511 3.31 -17.88 -13.63
CA ARG A 511 4.33 -17.67 -14.66
C ARG A 511 3.76 -17.05 -15.94
N GLU A 512 2.51 -17.35 -16.29
CA GLU A 512 1.82 -16.73 -17.44
C GLU A 512 1.67 -15.21 -17.27
N TYR A 513 1.62 -14.70 -16.04
CA TYR A 513 1.46 -13.28 -15.76
C TYR A 513 2.78 -12.50 -15.82
N THR A 514 3.94 -13.18 -15.77
CA THR A 514 5.27 -12.55 -15.66
C THR A 514 5.50 -11.48 -16.73
N ALA A 515 5.17 -11.76 -17.99
CA ALA A 515 5.38 -10.80 -19.08
C ALA A 515 4.58 -9.49 -18.87
N TRP A 516 3.34 -9.60 -18.40
CA TRP A 516 2.49 -8.45 -18.12
C TRP A 516 2.97 -7.66 -16.89
N VAL A 517 3.43 -8.35 -15.83
CA VAL A 517 4.02 -7.72 -14.64
C VAL A 517 5.29 -6.96 -15.01
N VAL A 518 6.17 -7.56 -15.81
CA VAL A 518 7.42 -6.93 -16.30
C VAL A 518 7.11 -5.69 -17.15
N HIS A 519 6.13 -5.78 -18.06
CA HIS A 519 5.69 -4.65 -18.87
C HIS A 519 5.24 -3.45 -18.03
N ASN A 520 4.44 -3.70 -16.98
CA ASN A 520 4.00 -2.66 -16.05
C ASN A 520 5.15 -2.11 -15.19
N GLY A 521 6.05 -2.97 -14.70
CA GLY A 521 7.22 -2.54 -13.93
C GLY A 521 8.15 -1.64 -14.75
N GLN A 522 8.44 -2.01 -16.00
CA GLN A 522 9.23 -1.19 -16.92
C GLN A 522 8.54 0.13 -17.27
N ALA A 523 7.22 0.12 -17.46
CA ALA A 523 6.46 1.35 -17.67
C ALA A 523 6.54 2.29 -16.46
N ALA A 524 6.39 1.76 -15.24
CA ALA A 524 6.55 2.54 -14.01
C ALA A 524 7.97 3.12 -13.89
N LEU A 525 9.02 2.32 -14.13
CA LEU A 525 10.42 2.76 -14.08
C LEU A 525 10.73 3.90 -15.05
N ARG A 526 10.08 3.95 -16.21
CA ARG A 526 10.19 5.04 -17.20
C ARG A 526 9.55 6.35 -16.73
N THR A 527 8.69 6.31 -15.72
CA THR A 527 8.10 7.52 -15.12
C THR A 527 8.98 8.17 -14.05
N ARG A 528 10.18 7.66 -13.78
CA ARG A 528 11.08 8.29 -12.81
C ARG A 528 11.57 9.64 -13.31
N ASN A 529 11.58 10.65 -12.44
CA ASN A 529 12.25 11.93 -12.73
C ASN A 529 13.77 11.84 -12.45
N GLU A 530 14.48 12.97 -12.57
CA GLU A 530 15.91 13.10 -12.27
C GLU A 530 16.28 12.67 -10.83
N ASP A 531 15.33 12.76 -9.88
CA ASP A 531 15.50 12.34 -8.47
C ASP A 531 15.09 10.86 -8.21
N GLY A 532 14.76 10.11 -9.26
CA GLY A 532 14.28 8.72 -9.12
C GLY A 532 12.83 8.57 -8.64
N ARG A 533 12.06 9.66 -8.54
CA ARG A 533 10.68 9.64 -8.04
C ARG A 533 9.69 9.18 -9.09
N PHE A 534 8.86 8.20 -8.75
CA PHE A 534 7.88 7.61 -9.68
C PHE A 534 6.68 8.51 -9.91
N GLY A 535 6.19 8.52 -11.16
CA GLY A 535 4.93 9.13 -11.57
C GLY A 535 3.74 8.17 -11.46
N SER A 536 2.52 8.74 -11.47
CA SER A 536 1.29 7.94 -11.40
C SER A 536 0.89 7.35 -12.74
N TRP A 537 1.09 8.07 -13.84
CA TRP A 537 0.64 7.65 -15.16
C TRP A 537 1.76 6.90 -15.90
N TRP A 538 1.70 5.57 -15.83
CA TRP A 538 2.70 4.69 -16.46
C TRP A 538 2.53 4.55 -17.97
N GLY A 539 1.33 4.85 -18.49
CA GLY A 539 0.97 4.75 -19.91
C GLY A 539 1.18 6.02 -20.72
N VAL A 540 2.03 6.96 -20.29
CA VAL A 540 2.30 8.22 -21.02
C VAL A 540 2.74 7.89 -22.46
N PRO A 541 2.02 8.37 -23.50
CA PRO A 541 2.43 8.13 -24.88
C PRO A 541 3.76 8.82 -25.20
N PHE A 542 4.63 8.14 -25.94
CA PHE A 542 5.93 8.70 -26.33
C PHE A 542 5.76 10.00 -27.12
N GLY A 543 6.43 11.08 -26.69
CA GLY A 543 6.52 12.34 -27.44
C GLY A 543 5.35 13.32 -27.30
N THR A 544 4.45 13.14 -26.33
CA THR A 544 3.32 14.08 -26.12
C THR A 544 3.74 15.39 -25.47
N ASP A 545 3.36 16.51 -26.12
CA ASP A 545 3.65 17.89 -25.69
C ASP A 545 2.66 18.36 -24.60
N PRO A 546 3.14 18.84 -23.43
CA PRO A 546 2.35 19.18 -22.23
C PRO A 546 1.37 20.38 -22.35
N VAL A 547 1.33 21.09 -23.48
CA VAL A 547 0.68 22.42 -23.56
C VAL A 547 -0.80 22.36 -23.93
N LYS A 548 -1.37 21.21 -24.29
CA LYS A 548 -2.82 21.11 -24.49
C LYS A 548 -3.54 20.65 -23.22
N PRO A 549 -4.28 21.52 -22.51
CA PRO A 549 -5.28 21.01 -21.58
C PRO A 549 -6.26 20.15 -22.37
N LEU A 550 -6.48 18.92 -21.93
CA LEU A 550 -7.48 17.96 -22.44
C LEU A 550 -8.94 18.45 -22.25
N GLY A 551 -9.16 19.76 -22.23
CA GLY A 551 -10.44 20.42 -21.97
C GLY A 551 -10.81 21.52 -22.97
N GLN A 552 -10.05 21.72 -24.06
CA GLN A 552 -10.49 22.59 -25.16
C GLN A 552 -10.62 21.81 -26.45
N ARG A 553 -11.87 21.69 -26.92
CA ARG A 553 -12.27 21.26 -28.27
C ARG A 553 -11.30 21.83 -29.32
N SER A 554 -10.32 21.04 -29.73
CA SER A 554 -9.70 21.18 -31.04
C SER A 554 -10.29 20.11 -31.93
N GLN A 555 -11.14 20.52 -32.87
CA GLN A 555 -11.53 19.70 -34.02
C GLN A 555 -10.29 19.43 -34.88
N ALA A 556 -9.51 18.42 -34.50
CA ALA A 556 -8.55 17.67 -35.34
C ALA A 556 -7.72 16.75 -34.41
N GLY A 557 -8.07 15.45 -34.38
CA GLY A 557 -7.38 14.42 -33.61
C GLY A 557 -8.32 13.50 -32.83
N SER A 558 -9.27 12.85 -33.51
CA SER A 558 -10.30 12.01 -32.88
C SER A 558 -9.74 10.61 -32.55
N GLY A 559 -9.79 10.19 -31.29
CA GLY A 559 -9.48 8.80 -30.90
C GLY A 559 -9.57 8.54 -29.39
N MET A 560 -8.77 9.22 -28.57
CA MET A 560 -8.60 8.84 -27.15
C MET A 560 -9.64 9.44 -26.19
N ASP A 561 -10.08 10.68 -26.42
CA ASP A 561 -10.87 11.42 -25.43
C ASP A 561 -12.36 11.00 -25.36
N ALA A 562 -12.83 10.26 -26.37
CA ALA A 562 -14.23 9.80 -26.43
C ALA A 562 -14.42 8.40 -25.82
N GLU A 563 -13.36 7.64 -25.53
CA GLU A 563 -13.43 6.23 -25.11
C GLU A 563 -13.14 5.99 -23.62
N MET A 564 -12.59 6.96 -22.89
CA MET A 564 -12.30 6.83 -21.46
C MET A 564 -13.39 7.49 -20.60
N ALA A 565 -14.65 7.12 -20.88
CA ALA A 565 -15.79 7.56 -20.11
C ALA A 565 -15.99 6.69 -18.87
N LEU A 566 -16.54 7.28 -17.81
CA LEU A 566 -17.04 6.53 -16.66
C LEU A 566 -18.08 5.51 -17.16
N PRO A 567 -18.09 4.27 -16.64
CA PRO A 567 -19.17 3.32 -16.94
C PRO A 567 -20.54 3.91 -16.58
N GLU A 568 -21.59 3.43 -17.23
CA GLU A 568 -22.96 3.80 -16.85
C GLU A 568 -23.21 3.46 -15.37
N ASN A 569 -23.87 4.33 -14.61
CA ASN A 569 -24.06 4.22 -13.16
C ASN A 569 -22.77 4.20 -12.31
N ALA A 570 -21.64 4.63 -12.86
CA ALA A 570 -20.40 4.77 -12.11
C ALA A 570 -20.23 6.18 -11.55
N THR A 571 -19.97 6.29 -10.25
CA THR A 571 -19.67 7.55 -9.55
C THR A 571 -18.29 7.50 -8.92
N ASP A 572 -17.34 8.25 -9.47
CA ASP A 572 -15.98 8.38 -8.91
C ASP A 572 -15.93 9.48 -7.84
N TYR A 573 -16.54 9.26 -6.68
CA TYR A 573 -16.52 10.21 -5.57
C TYR A 573 -15.11 10.43 -4.99
N ARG A 574 -14.16 9.52 -5.26
CA ARG A 574 -12.80 9.61 -4.75
C ARG A 574 -11.93 10.57 -5.56
N ASN A 575 -12.19 10.73 -6.86
CA ASN A 575 -11.43 11.64 -7.73
C ASN A 575 -12.26 12.77 -8.35
N ALA A 576 -13.59 12.79 -8.16
CA ALA A 576 -14.42 13.92 -8.57
C ALA A 576 -14.09 15.17 -7.72
N PHE A 577 -13.86 16.29 -8.38
CA PHE A 577 -13.98 17.60 -7.72
C PHE A 577 -15.42 17.77 -7.30
N ALA A 578 -15.67 17.95 -5.99
CA ALA A 578 -16.99 18.17 -5.40
C ALA A 578 -17.81 19.17 -6.24
N SER A 579 -18.61 18.65 -7.16
CA SER A 579 -19.39 19.44 -8.11
C SER A 579 -20.72 19.78 -7.46
N GLY A 580 -20.68 20.56 -6.38
CA GLY A 580 -21.75 21.42 -5.87
C GLY A 580 -23.19 20.88 -5.80
N SER A 581 -23.40 19.57 -5.82
CA SER A 581 -24.73 18.97 -5.73
C SER A 581 -24.97 18.54 -4.30
N ASN A 582 -25.78 19.33 -3.60
CA ASN A 582 -26.15 19.17 -2.19
C ASN A 582 -26.80 17.82 -1.81
N ASP A 583 -27.00 16.91 -2.77
CA ASP A 583 -27.65 15.60 -2.54
C ASP A 583 -26.64 14.46 -2.28
N TYR A 584 -25.37 14.64 -2.70
CA TYR A 584 -24.30 13.65 -2.53
C TYR A 584 -23.48 13.86 -1.23
N ASP A 585 -23.64 15.01 -0.58
CA ASP A 585 -22.82 15.43 0.56
C ASP A 585 -23.05 14.56 1.83
N ASP A 586 -24.20 13.88 1.92
CA ASP A 586 -24.53 12.92 3.00
C ASP A 586 -24.17 11.45 2.63
N MET A 587 -23.88 11.17 1.36
CA MET A 587 -23.79 9.79 0.85
C MET A 587 -22.39 9.21 0.93
N TYR A 588 -21.36 10.03 0.64
CA TYR A 588 -19.97 9.60 0.61
C TYR A 588 -19.01 10.49 1.42
N THR A 589 -19.49 11.60 1.99
CA THR A 589 -18.64 12.60 2.67
C THR A 589 -19.05 12.77 4.12
N ASP A 590 -18.09 12.55 5.03
CA ASP A 590 -18.21 12.88 6.44
C ASP A 590 -17.86 14.37 6.59
N THR A 591 -18.80 15.23 6.98
CA THR A 591 -18.55 16.67 7.21
C THR A 591 -17.85 16.93 8.55
N GLU A 592 -16.78 16.17 8.85
CA GLU A 592 -15.87 16.43 9.98
C GLU A 592 -14.43 16.67 9.48
N SER A 593 -14.09 17.96 9.41
CA SER A 593 -12.75 18.56 9.43
C SER A 593 -11.66 17.93 8.55
N ILE A 594 -11.82 17.97 7.23
CA ILE A 594 -10.65 18.25 6.39
C ILE A 594 -10.35 19.75 6.60
N ALA A 595 -9.37 20.06 7.45
CA ALA A 595 -8.71 21.36 7.43
C ALA A 595 -7.88 21.49 6.14
N SER A 596 -8.56 21.44 4.99
CA SER A 596 -8.03 21.91 3.72
C SER A 596 -8.22 23.41 3.77
N SER A 597 -7.12 24.13 3.93
CA SER A 597 -7.03 25.57 3.77
C SER A 597 -7.97 26.05 2.66
N THR A 598 -9.06 26.67 3.07
CA THR A 598 -10.13 27.15 2.20
C THR A 598 -9.55 28.24 1.31
N PHE A 599 -9.25 27.92 0.05
CA PHE A 599 -9.08 28.96 -0.97
C PHE A 599 -10.49 29.34 -1.43
N SER A 600 -11.14 30.22 -0.67
CA SER A 600 -12.42 30.82 -1.05
C SER A 600 -12.17 31.83 -2.16
N THR A 601 -12.42 31.46 -3.41
CA THR A 601 -12.53 32.40 -4.53
C THR A 601 -13.86 33.14 -4.43
N SER A 602 -13.89 34.21 -3.63
CA SER A 602 -14.94 35.22 -3.74
C SER A 602 -14.68 36.07 -4.97
N SER A 603 -15.61 36.00 -5.92
CA SER A 603 -15.70 36.88 -7.07
C SER A 603 -15.86 38.35 -6.64
N SER A 604 -14.82 39.16 -6.83
CA SER A 604 -14.99 40.61 -6.98
C SER A 604 -13.90 41.16 -7.88
N SER A 605 -14.35 41.63 -9.04
CA SER A 605 -13.61 42.42 -10.01
C SER A 605 -13.11 43.74 -9.41
N SER A 606 -11.79 43.92 -9.33
CA SER A 606 -11.16 45.23 -9.54
C SER A 606 -9.64 45.09 -9.60
N SER A 607 -9.10 45.51 -10.74
CA SER A 607 -7.69 45.76 -11.03
C SER A 607 -7.05 46.72 -10.03
N SER A 608 -5.91 46.35 -9.42
CA SER A 608 -4.82 47.27 -9.04
C SER A 608 -3.57 46.46 -8.71
N SER A 609 -2.48 46.76 -9.42
CA SER A 609 -1.10 46.36 -9.18
C SER A 609 -0.56 46.89 -7.84
N ASN A 610 0.16 46.06 -7.08
CA ASN A 610 1.50 46.38 -6.55
C ASN A 610 2.13 45.20 -5.80
N ASP A 611 3.43 45.06 -6.05
CA ASP A 611 4.36 44.05 -5.59
C ASP A 611 4.61 44.03 -4.07
N PHE A 612 4.81 42.83 -3.51
CA PHE A 612 5.91 42.61 -2.56
C PHE A 612 6.45 41.18 -2.68
N ALA A 613 7.69 41.10 -3.16
CA ALA A 613 8.39 39.86 -3.46
C ALA A 613 8.86 39.13 -2.19
N GLY A 614 8.38 37.90 -2.00
CA GLY A 614 9.08 36.84 -1.28
C GLY A 614 9.53 35.82 -2.34
N THR A 615 10.83 35.57 -2.43
CA THR A 615 11.54 34.82 -3.48
C THR A 615 10.90 33.47 -3.82
N ALA A 616 10.05 33.46 -4.84
CA ALA A 616 9.69 32.26 -5.57
C ALA A 616 10.81 31.96 -6.58
N SER A 617 11.49 30.83 -6.40
CA SER A 617 12.32 30.25 -7.47
C SER A 617 11.45 30.10 -8.73
N PRO A 618 11.99 30.37 -9.94
CA PRO A 618 11.20 30.28 -11.16
C PRO A 618 10.73 28.83 -11.32
N LYS A 619 9.42 28.59 -11.29
CA LYS A 619 8.84 27.29 -11.65
C LYS A 619 9.33 26.95 -13.06
N ARG A 620 10.30 26.03 -13.19
CA ARG A 620 10.55 25.32 -14.46
C ARG A 620 9.17 24.88 -14.92
N LYS A 621 8.74 25.28 -16.12
CA LYS A 621 7.60 24.63 -16.78
C LYS A 621 8.02 23.16 -16.91
N THR A 622 7.56 22.32 -16.01
CA THR A 622 7.89 20.89 -16.06
C THR A 622 7.17 20.35 -17.28
N HIS A 623 7.93 19.81 -18.23
CA HIS A 623 7.37 19.27 -19.46
C HIS A 623 6.78 17.86 -19.27
N ASP A 624 6.93 17.29 -18.07
CA ASP A 624 6.53 15.93 -17.75
C ASP A 624 5.08 15.87 -17.24
N LEU A 625 4.28 15.02 -17.89
CA LEU A 625 2.87 14.82 -17.57
C LEU A 625 2.64 14.21 -16.19
N ASN A 626 3.65 13.55 -15.61
CA ASN A 626 3.60 13.02 -14.24
C ASN A 626 3.79 14.08 -13.15
N ASP A 627 4.14 15.33 -13.51
CA ASP A 627 4.23 16.45 -12.55
C ASP A 627 2.92 17.25 -12.44
N ARG A 628 1.86 16.86 -13.18
CA ARG A 628 0.55 17.52 -13.13
C ARG A 628 -0.22 17.13 -11.86
N GLY A 629 -1.19 17.97 -11.48
CA GLY A 629 -2.05 17.74 -10.32
C GLY A 629 -1.24 17.66 -9.02
N ARG A 630 -1.38 16.54 -8.29
CA ARG A 630 -0.58 16.27 -7.07
C ARG A 630 0.88 15.93 -7.39
N GLY A 631 1.21 15.65 -8.65
CA GLY A 631 2.55 15.27 -9.09
C GLY A 631 3.01 13.94 -8.49
N ARG A 632 4.33 13.85 -8.29
CA ARG A 632 5.01 12.68 -7.72
C ARG A 632 4.97 12.71 -6.19
N THR A 633 4.15 11.84 -5.62
CA THR A 633 3.87 11.77 -4.18
C THR A 633 4.48 10.51 -3.56
N VAL A 634 4.34 10.35 -2.24
CA VAL A 634 4.75 9.10 -1.59
C VAL A 634 3.88 7.93 -2.07
N GLU A 635 2.63 8.17 -2.43
CA GLU A 635 1.72 7.16 -2.96
C GLU A 635 2.14 6.65 -4.34
N THR A 636 2.56 7.55 -5.24
CA THR A 636 3.10 7.14 -6.56
C THR A 636 4.44 6.42 -6.39
N GLN A 637 5.27 6.87 -5.46
CA GLN A 637 6.53 6.21 -5.11
C GLN A 637 6.30 4.80 -4.55
N GLY A 638 5.37 4.64 -3.61
CA GLY A 638 5.00 3.33 -3.05
C GLY A 638 4.44 2.38 -4.09
N SER A 639 3.64 2.90 -5.04
CA SER A 639 3.20 2.12 -6.20
C SER A 639 4.38 1.64 -7.07
N GLY A 640 5.40 2.49 -7.25
CA GLY A 640 6.66 2.14 -7.89
C GLY A 640 7.41 1.03 -7.15
N VAL A 641 7.59 1.16 -5.84
CA VAL A 641 8.22 0.12 -5.00
C VAL A 641 7.50 -1.22 -5.15
N SER A 642 6.16 -1.20 -5.06
CA SER A 642 5.36 -2.42 -5.12
C SER A 642 5.44 -3.14 -6.48
N VAL A 643 5.35 -2.41 -7.60
CA VAL A 643 5.42 -3.02 -8.93
C VAL A 643 6.83 -3.51 -9.29
N VAL A 644 7.88 -2.80 -8.86
CA VAL A 644 9.27 -3.25 -9.06
C VAL A 644 9.56 -4.49 -8.21
N ARG A 645 9.05 -4.56 -6.97
CA ARG A 645 9.09 -5.77 -6.13
C ARG A 645 8.40 -6.94 -6.80
N ALA A 646 7.21 -6.71 -7.37
CA ALA A 646 6.48 -7.72 -8.12
C ALA A 646 7.29 -8.19 -9.33
N MET A 647 7.83 -7.27 -10.13
CA MET A 647 8.65 -7.58 -11.30
C MET A 647 9.84 -8.48 -10.96
N TRP A 648 10.60 -8.14 -9.91
CA TRP A 648 11.72 -8.95 -9.43
C TRP A 648 11.25 -10.36 -9.03
N THR A 649 10.18 -10.43 -8.22
CA THR A 649 9.68 -11.69 -7.67
C THR A 649 9.18 -12.64 -8.77
N PHE A 650 8.48 -12.11 -9.78
CA PHE A 650 7.96 -12.90 -10.90
C PHE A 650 9.06 -13.39 -11.85
N LEU A 651 10.10 -12.58 -12.08
CA LEU A 651 11.25 -12.99 -12.91
C LEU A 651 12.06 -14.09 -12.23
N ARG A 652 12.41 -13.91 -10.95
CA ARG A 652 13.17 -14.91 -10.19
C ARG A 652 12.46 -16.27 -10.16
N ARG A 653 11.13 -16.27 -10.08
CA ARG A 653 10.31 -17.50 -10.14
C ARG A 653 10.25 -18.12 -11.53
N ALA A 654 10.30 -17.32 -12.59
CA ALA A 654 10.31 -17.81 -13.96
C ALA A 654 11.65 -18.46 -14.32
N GLU A 655 12.76 -17.91 -13.80
CA GLU A 655 14.12 -18.41 -14.01
C GLU A 655 14.46 -19.63 -13.14
N GLY A 656 13.97 -19.68 -11.89
CA GLY A 656 14.16 -20.78 -10.94
C GLY A 656 13.36 -22.05 -11.27
N GLY A 657 13.25 -22.41 -12.55
CA GLY A 657 12.50 -23.56 -13.06
C GLY A 657 13.08 -24.91 -12.65
N ASP A 658 13.02 -25.22 -11.36
CA ASP A 658 12.78 -26.56 -10.82
C ASP A 658 12.42 -26.38 -9.34
N VAL A 659 11.15 -26.63 -9.01
CA VAL A 659 10.79 -26.85 -7.62
C VAL A 659 11.47 -28.15 -7.22
N ASP A 660 12.54 -28.08 -6.45
CA ASP A 660 13.19 -29.26 -5.89
C ASP A 660 12.23 -29.96 -4.92
N TRP A 661 11.64 -31.06 -5.38
CA TRP A 661 10.74 -31.89 -4.60
C TRP A 661 11.47 -32.94 -3.74
N SER A 662 12.80 -32.82 -3.58
CA SER A 662 13.60 -33.80 -2.85
C SER A 662 13.72 -33.54 -1.34
N VAL A 663 12.64 -33.15 -0.64
CA VAL A 663 12.57 -33.27 0.84
C VAL A 663 11.19 -33.63 1.36
#